data_AF-A0YZ87-F1
#
_entry.id   AF-A0YZ87-F1
#
_cell.length_a   1.000
_cell.length_b   1.000
_cell.length_c   1.000
_cell.angle_alpha   90.00
_cell.angle_beta   90.00
_cell.angle_gamma   90.00
#
_symmetry.space_group_name_H-M   'P 1'
#
loop_
_entity.id
_entity.type
_entity.pdbx_description
1 polymer ?
#
loop_
_entity_poly.entity_id
_entity_poly.type
_entity_poly.pdbx_seq_one_letter_code
_entity_poly.pdbx_strand_id
1 'polypeptide(L)'
;MTKKLTEYNFTFIDLFAGIGGIRLPFEELGGKCVFSSEWDEAAQETYEANFGERPLGDITTIDPGSIPHHDILLAGFPCQAFSIIGKMEGFNEARGTLFYNIEMILKAKQPQAFLLENVKQLKTHDKGKTFKVITEHLQNLGYHLYTEVLNALDFGLPQKRERTYIVGFLENIHFSFPKPIQKRVSLSEILEPDEQVDKSLFASEFIQKKRIQRLKVKPFYPSIWHENKSGNISVLPYSCALRSGASYSYLLVNGVRRLSSRELLRLQGFPEQFKIVVSHAEIRKQTGNSVPVPVVRAIAKQMLNALEDKKPALEKPEQLSINFASFNKGVIIEMSVSLNEAKDALDNIINKARVHFYKPIQVAEILYHHRVFDDLTLSNLNTYRKSSKKWRDIICKRFLGRITTSSSRYQDNLFEQNATPPEVLMVLGEENKSKLGIVEAYIYRKFIERYSQMTSGLAYCMKSDIENFKLTEFIGQFQNNPGLKRSIDKIYEIVVYALFKVLIEELNVTVKVQLDFNKLDLLKEFEDFTQKVLSINSQNPSFTASAKFYRVGVTNAADRGLDMWANYGSAVQIKYLSLNEGLAEGIVSNITADRIVIVCRDSEERTIVSLLNQIGWKSRIQSIITQSHLEAWYEKALRGSFRNILGARLIEILIEEIKYEFPSSESNDLVSFMEEREYTLLSDPFWSV
;
A
#
# COMPACT_ATOMS: atom_id res chain seq x y z
N MET A 1 57.23 5.91 -25.42
CA MET A 1 56.68 4.63 -24.91
C MET A 1 55.26 4.49 -25.41
N THR A 2 54.96 3.41 -26.11
CA THR A 2 53.64 3.11 -26.70
C THR A 2 52.62 2.85 -25.59
N LYS A 3 51.51 3.61 -25.57
CA LYS A 3 50.33 3.20 -24.78
C LYS A 3 49.88 1.84 -25.32
N LYS A 4 49.89 0.79 -24.49
CA LYS A 4 49.08 -0.39 -24.77
C LYS A 4 47.63 0.07 -24.86
N LEU A 5 47.03 -0.08 -26.03
CA LEU A 5 45.58 -0.10 -26.15
C LEU A 5 45.10 -1.28 -25.32
N THR A 6 44.42 -0.99 -24.21
CA THR A 6 43.62 -2.00 -23.52
C THR A 6 42.45 -2.30 -24.44
N GLU A 7 42.46 -3.45 -25.10
CA GLU A 7 41.28 -3.96 -25.79
C GLU A 7 40.18 -4.14 -24.74
N TYR A 8 39.02 -3.56 -25.03
CA TYR A 8 37.83 -3.64 -24.17
C TYR A 8 36.95 -4.77 -24.70
N ASN A 9 36.47 -5.64 -23.82
CA ASN A 9 35.74 -6.85 -24.23
C ASN A 9 34.34 -6.53 -24.77
N PHE A 10 33.73 -5.45 -24.27
CA PHE A 10 32.42 -4.95 -24.66
C PHE A 10 32.28 -3.46 -24.28
N THR A 11 31.22 -2.83 -24.78
CA THR A 11 30.87 -1.44 -24.52
C THR A 11 29.50 -1.34 -23.85
N PHE A 12 29.33 -0.36 -22.96
CA PHE A 12 28.06 -0.15 -22.25
C PHE A 12 27.76 1.33 -22.02
N ILE A 13 26.51 1.62 -21.67
CA ILE A 13 26.07 2.96 -21.24
C ILE A 13 25.44 2.91 -19.85
N ASP A 14 25.58 3.98 -19.06
CA ASP A 14 25.09 4.09 -17.68
C ASP A 14 24.08 5.24 -17.55
N LEU A 15 22.79 4.92 -17.52
CA LEU A 15 21.68 5.88 -17.44
C LEU A 15 21.18 5.99 -15.99
N PHE A 16 20.85 7.22 -15.55
CA PHE A 16 20.55 7.50 -14.14
C PHE A 16 21.72 7.07 -13.24
N ALA A 17 22.92 7.43 -13.69
CA ALA A 17 24.18 6.82 -13.28
C ALA A 17 24.49 7.01 -11.78
N GLY A 18 23.98 8.08 -11.17
CA GLY A 18 24.24 8.46 -9.79
C GLY A 18 25.74 8.57 -9.53
N ILE A 19 26.27 7.64 -8.74
CA ILE A 19 27.70 7.53 -8.41
C ILE A 19 28.36 6.28 -9.02
N GLY A 20 27.80 5.74 -10.12
CA GLY A 20 28.36 4.64 -10.90
C GLY A 20 28.27 3.27 -10.22
N GLY A 21 27.29 3.08 -9.33
CA GLY A 21 27.10 1.80 -8.62
C GLY A 21 26.71 0.64 -9.53
N ILE A 22 26.06 0.90 -10.68
CA ILE A 22 25.76 -0.12 -11.69
C ILE A 22 26.92 -0.26 -12.68
N ARG A 23 27.54 0.84 -13.12
CA ARG A 23 28.76 0.85 -13.95
C ARG A 23 29.91 0.02 -13.38
N LEU A 24 30.27 0.26 -12.11
CA LEU A 24 31.55 -0.19 -11.56
C LEU A 24 31.79 -1.70 -11.78
N PRO A 25 30.84 -2.62 -11.53
CA PRO A 25 31.06 -4.04 -11.81
C PRO A 25 31.18 -4.44 -13.28
N PHE A 26 30.65 -3.68 -14.24
CA PHE A 26 30.84 -3.97 -15.67
C PHE A 26 32.22 -3.49 -16.16
N GLU A 27 32.71 -2.37 -15.62
CA GLU A 27 34.07 -1.86 -15.88
C GLU A 27 35.13 -2.79 -15.26
N GLU A 28 34.89 -3.31 -14.05
CA GLU A 28 35.71 -4.37 -13.42
C GLU A 28 35.82 -5.66 -14.24
N LEU A 29 34.87 -5.92 -15.16
CA LEU A 29 34.82 -7.09 -16.04
C LEU A 29 35.33 -6.82 -17.47
N GLY A 30 36.02 -5.69 -17.67
CA GLY A 30 36.64 -5.33 -18.95
C GLY A 30 35.71 -4.59 -19.93
N GLY A 31 34.54 -4.16 -19.47
CA GLY A 31 33.64 -3.31 -20.24
C GLY A 31 34.09 -1.85 -20.28
N LYS A 32 33.74 -1.14 -21.34
CA LYS A 32 33.96 0.31 -21.47
C LYS A 32 32.65 1.09 -21.39
N CYS A 33 32.54 2.02 -20.45
CA CYS A 33 31.50 3.05 -20.49
C CYS A 33 31.76 3.96 -21.70
N VAL A 34 30.80 4.04 -22.64
CA VAL A 34 30.88 4.93 -23.81
C VAL A 34 29.94 6.13 -23.73
N PHE A 35 29.01 6.12 -22.78
CA PHE A 35 28.07 7.21 -22.50
C PHE A 35 27.51 7.05 -21.08
N SER A 36 27.39 8.16 -20.35
CA SER A 36 26.75 8.19 -19.04
C SER A 36 25.84 9.41 -18.90
N SER A 37 24.72 9.28 -18.17
CA SER A 37 23.78 10.38 -17.91
C SER A 37 23.30 10.41 -16.44
N GLU A 38 23.42 11.59 -15.83
CA GLU A 38 23.02 11.93 -14.47
C GLU A 38 22.78 13.44 -14.39
N TRP A 39 21.64 13.87 -13.83
CA TRP A 39 21.25 15.28 -13.77
C TRP A 39 21.63 16.00 -12.45
N ASP A 40 21.96 15.24 -11.40
CA ASP A 40 22.28 15.78 -10.07
C ASP A 40 23.74 16.21 -10.01
N GLU A 41 23.99 17.52 -9.87
CA GLU A 41 25.34 18.12 -9.97
C GLU A 41 26.33 17.50 -8.97
N ALA A 42 25.90 17.20 -7.74
CA ALA A 42 26.73 16.56 -6.72
C ALA A 42 27.05 15.09 -7.06
N ALA A 43 26.09 14.37 -7.65
CA ALA A 43 26.32 13.03 -8.18
C ALA A 43 27.30 13.07 -9.37
N GLN A 44 27.14 14.01 -10.31
CA GLN A 44 28.09 14.23 -11.41
C GLN A 44 29.51 14.50 -10.92
N GLU A 45 29.72 15.39 -9.93
CA GLU A 45 31.03 15.65 -9.32
C GLU A 45 31.65 14.38 -8.72
N THR A 46 30.83 13.58 -8.04
CA THR A 46 31.28 12.34 -7.40
C THR A 46 31.62 11.28 -8.45
N TYR A 47 30.87 11.21 -9.54
CA TYR A 47 31.12 10.34 -10.68
C TYR A 47 32.42 10.74 -11.40
N GLU A 48 32.57 12.02 -11.75
CA GLU A 48 33.76 12.60 -12.40
C GLU A 48 35.03 12.37 -11.58
N ALA A 49 34.98 12.56 -10.26
CA ALA A 49 36.12 12.31 -9.38
C ALA A 49 36.56 10.83 -9.37
N ASN A 50 35.65 9.88 -9.60
CA ASN A 50 35.93 8.44 -9.51
C ASN A 50 36.21 7.77 -10.86
N PHE A 51 35.55 8.23 -11.94
CA PHE A 51 35.65 7.64 -13.28
C PHE A 51 36.39 8.52 -14.31
N GLY A 52 36.66 9.79 -13.99
CA GLY A 52 37.39 10.72 -14.87
C GLY A 52 36.58 11.29 -16.03
N GLU A 53 35.26 11.04 -16.06
CA GLU A 53 34.31 11.59 -17.02
C GLU A 53 33.11 12.17 -16.27
N ARG A 54 32.57 13.31 -16.72
CA ARG A 54 31.35 13.88 -16.16
C ARG A 54 30.14 13.38 -16.96
N PRO A 55 29.10 12.79 -16.33
CA PRO A 55 27.89 12.38 -17.04
C PRO A 55 27.19 13.55 -17.72
N LEU A 56 26.51 13.28 -18.83
CA LEU A 56 25.59 14.23 -19.46
C LEU A 56 24.36 14.45 -18.57
N GLY A 57 23.72 15.62 -18.69
CA GLY A 57 22.62 16.04 -17.81
C GLY A 57 21.30 15.30 -18.04
N ASP A 58 20.21 16.07 -18.12
CA ASP A 58 18.84 15.53 -18.23
C ASP A 58 18.64 14.67 -19.48
N ILE A 59 18.47 13.35 -19.27
CA ILE A 59 18.25 12.34 -20.31
C ILE A 59 17.03 12.63 -21.21
N THR A 60 16.04 13.40 -20.73
CA THR A 60 14.84 13.76 -21.52
C THR A 60 15.14 14.75 -22.64
N THR A 61 16.32 15.39 -22.59
CA THR A 61 16.79 16.36 -23.60
C THR A 61 17.75 15.76 -24.63
N ILE A 62 18.18 14.51 -24.42
CA ILE A 62 19.19 13.84 -25.25
C ILE A 62 18.49 13.04 -26.35
N ASP A 63 18.83 13.34 -27.62
CA ASP A 63 18.36 12.54 -28.75
C ASP A 63 18.90 11.09 -28.66
N PRO A 64 18.03 10.06 -28.61
CA PRO A 64 18.45 8.66 -28.65
C PRO A 64 19.31 8.32 -29.87
N GLY A 65 19.13 9.01 -31.01
CA GLY A 65 19.96 8.85 -32.21
C GLY A 65 21.43 9.21 -31.99
N SER A 66 21.70 10.23 -31.18
CA SER A 66 23.05 10.73 -30.87
C SER A 66 23.89 9.84 -29.96
N ILE A 67 23.27 8.94 -29.20
CA ILE A 67 23.98 8.07 -28.25
C ILE A 67 24.89 7.08 -28.99
N PRO A 68 26.15 6.85 -28.56
CA PRO A 68 27.04 5.87 -29.18
C PRO A 68 26.45 4.46 -29.26
N HIS A 69 26.90 3.67 -30.25
CA HIS A 69 26.64 2.23 -30.27
C HIS A 69 27.24 1.58 -29.01
N HIS A 70 26.51 0.64 -28.42
CA HIS A 70 26.89 -0.05 -27.20
C HIS A 70 26.28 -1.46 -27.16
N ASP A 71 26.95 -2.38 -26.47
CA ASP A 71 26.51 -3.78 -26.37
C ASP A 71 25.54 -3.99 -25.21
N ILE A 72 25.67 -3.21 -24.13
CA ILE A 72 24.84 -3.31 -22.91
C ILE A 72 24.31 -1.95 -22.45
N LEU A 73 23.01 -1.86 -22.14
CA LEU A 73 22.41 -0.67 -21.48
C LEU A 73 22.21 -0.93 -19.98
N LEU A 74 22.66 0.00 -19.14
CA LEU A 74 22.49 -0.05 -17.68
C LEU A 74 21.58 1.10 -17.23
N ALA A 75 20.59 0.86 -16.35
CA ALA A 75 19.72 1.92 -15.83
C ALA A 75 19.17 1.68 -14.41
N GLY A 76 19.46 2.60 -13.48
CA GLY A 76 18.90 2.64 -12.12
C GLY A 76 17.74 3.63 -11.98
N PHE A 77 16.63 3.40 -12.67
CA PHE A 77 15.66 4.46 -12.97
C PHE A 77 14.74 4.85 -11.79
N PRO A 78 14.36 6.14 -11.62
CA PRO A 78 13.53 6.57 -10.49
C PRO A 78 12.12 5.95 -10.43
N CYS A 79 11.74 5.42 -9.27
CA CYS A 79 10.42 4.79 -9.03
C CYS A 79 9.22 5.78 -9.03
N GLN A 80 9.45 7.09 -9.10
CA GLN A 80 8.39 8.09 -8.80
C GLN A 80 7.44 8.38 -9.97
N ALA A 81 7.80 8.06 -11.21
CA ALA A 81 7.02 8.45 -12.40
C ALA A 81 5.87 7.48 -12.77
N PHE A 82 5.73 6.35 -12.08
CA PHE A 82 4.86 5.25 -12.50
C PHE A 82 3.36 5.41 -12.22
N SER A 83 2.95 6.48 -11.55
CA SER A 83 1.53 6.82 -11.34
C SER A 83 0.83 7.27 -12.62
N ILE A 84 1.57 7.74 -13.62
CA ILE A 84 1.04 8.30 -14.88
C ILE A 84 0.79 7.20 -15.93
N ILE A 85 1.71 6.24 -16.06
CA ILE A 85 1.67 5.16 -17.08
C ILE A 85 0.37 4.34 -17.04
N GLY A 86 -0.26 4.21 -15.87
CA GLY A 86 -1.47 3.40 -15.69
C GLY A 86 -2.78 4.00 -16.25
N LYS A 87 -2.77 5.22 -16.81
CA LYS A 87 -3.99 5.93 -17.24
C LYS A 87 -4.40 5.78 -18.71
N MET A 88 -3.48 5.45 -19.63
CA MET A 88 -3.76 5.34 -21.08
C MET A 88 -4.41 6.60 -21.72
N GLU A 89 -4.21 7.79 -21.15
CA GLU A 89 -4.71 9.06 -21.70
C GLU A 89 -3.66 9.70 -22.64
N GLY A 90 -3.70 9.32 -23.92
CA GLY A 90 -3.11 10.09 -25.02
C GLY A 90 -1.58 9.99 -25.25
N PHE A 91 -1.20 9.91 -26.54
CA PHE A 91 0.19 9.92 -27.01
C PHE A 91 1.01 11.17 -26.63
N ASN A 92 0.37 12.23 -26.11
CA ASN A 92 1.03 13.49 -25.78
C ASN A 92 1.60 13.57 -24.36
N GLU A 93 0.94 13.00 -23.34
CA GLU A 93 1.50 12.94 -21.97
C GLU A 93 2.53 11.81 -21.79
N ALA A 94 2.53 10.81 -22.68
CA ALA A 94 3.48 9.69 -22.66
C ALA A 94 4.97 10.12 -22.74
N ARG A 95 5.26 11.36 -23.19
CA ARG A 95 6.64 11.90 -23.21
C ARG A 95 7.21 12.21 -21.81
N GLY A 96 6.39 12.22 -20.76
CA GLY A 96 6.77 12.71 -19.44
C GLY A 96 7.33 11.70 -18.42
N THR A 97 7.62 10.43 -18.79
CA THR A 97 8.12 9.44 -17.81
C THR A 97 9.48 8.84 -18.18
N LEU A 98 10.36 8.72 -17.18
CA LEU A 98 11.77 8.37 -17.36
C LEU A 98 12.00 6.97 -17.95
N PHE A 99 11.04 6.04 -17.80
CA PHE A 99 11.11 4.73 -18.45
C PHE A 99 10.98 4.82 -19.98
N TYR A 100 10.17 5.73 -20.51
CA TYR A 100 10.02 5.87 -21.96
C TYR A 100 11.29 6.36 -22.64
N ASN A 101 12.14 7.13 -21.96
CA ASN A 101 13.47 7.47 -22.47
C ASN A 101 14.35 6.22 -22.63
N ILE A 102 14.31 5.28 -21.68
CA ILE A 102 14.99 3.99 -21.80
C ILE A 102 14.43 3.20 -22.99
N GLU A 103 13.11 3.11 -23.13
CA GLU A 103 12.45 2.43 -24.24
C GLU A 103 12.85 3.03 -25.60
N MET A 104 12.88 4.37 -25.71
CA MET A 104 13.31 5.06 -26.93
C MET A 104 14.78 4.78 -27.28
N ILE A 105 15.66 4.70 -26.28
CA ILE A 105 17.09 4.36 -26.49
C ILE A 105 17.25 2.89 -26.88
N LEU A 106 16.58 1.96 -26.19
CA LEU A 106 16.55 0.53 -26.57
C LEU A 106 16.02 0.33 -27.99
N LYS A 107 14.97 1.07 -28.38
CA LYS A 107 14.42 1.04 -29.74
C LYS A 107 15.38 1.62 -30.79
N ALA A 108 16.12 2.68 -30.47
CA ALA A 108 17.02 3.35 -31.39
C ALA A 108 18.40 2.68 -31.52
N LYS A 109 18.84 1.94 -30.48
CA LYS A 109 20.20 1.38 -30.41
C LYS A 109 20.26 -0.15 -30.38
N GLN A 110 19.18 -0.82 -29.97
CA GLN A 110 19.05 -2.29 -29.94
C GLN A 110 20.31 -3.01 -29.38
N PRO A 111 20.82 -2.62 -28.19
CA PRO A 111 21.95 -3.31 -27.57
C PRO A 111 21.65 -4.80 -27.35
N GLN A 112 22.69 -5.63 -27.35
CA GLN A 112 22.57 -7.09 -27.18
C GLN A 112 21.90 -7.47 -25.85
N ALA A 113 22.13 -6.68 -24.79
CA ALA A 113 21.52 -6.87 -23.49
C ALA A 113 21.22 -5.56 -22.76
N PHE A 114 20.44 -5.65 -21.68
CA PHE A 114 20.30 -4.57 -20.71
C PHE A 114 20.14 -5.08 -19.28
N LEU A 115 20.46 -4.22 -18.31
CA LEU A 115 20.16 -4.38 -16.89
C LEU A 115 19.43 -3.15 -16.37
N LEU A 116 18.19 -3.33 -15.91
CA LEU A 116 17.43 -2.30 -15.21
C LEU A 116 17.26 -2.67 -13.73
N GLU A 117 17.45 -1.69 -12.84
CA GLU A 117 17.21 -1.82 -11.38
C GLU A 117 15.98 -1.01 -10.96
N ASN A 118 15.22 -1.54 -9.99
CA ASN A 118 14.27 -0.74 -9.25
C ASN A 118 14.00 -1.27 -7.83
N VAL A 119 13.18 -0.57 -7.05
CA VAL A 119 12.72 -1.04 -5.74
C VAL A 119 11.92 -2.35 -5.85
N LYS A 120 11.95 -3.18 -4.80
CA LYS A 120 11.15 -4.42 -4.70
C LYS A 120 9.65 -4.18 -4.97
N GLN A 121 9.14 -3.02 -4.59
CA GLN A 121 7.74 -2.63 -4.74
C GLN A 121 7.31 -2.48 -6.21
N LEU A 122 8.24 -2.38 -7.18
CA LEU A 122 7.90 -2.25 -8.61
C LEU A 122 7.00 -3.41 -9.08
N LYS A 123 7.36 -4.66 -8.74
CA LYS A 123 6.55 -5.87 -9.08
C LYS A 123 5.11 -5.81 -8.54
N THR A 124 4.85 -5.00 -7.51
CA THR A 124 3.52 -4.80 -6.90
C THR A 124 2.90 -3.43 -7.20
N HIS A 125 3.61 -2.53 -7.89
CA HIS A 125 3.18 -1.15 -8.11
C HIS A 125 1.96 -1.09 -9.04
N ASP A 126 1.00 -0.23 -8.72
CA ASP A 126 -0.37 -0.24 -9.27
C ASP A 126 -0.95 -1.65 -9.43
N LYS A 127 -0.86 -2.47 -8.37
CA LYS A 127 -1.30 -3.87 -8.35
C LYS A 127 -0.59 -4.75 -9.40
N GLY A 128 0.68 -4.45 -9.67
CA GLY A 128 1.52 -5.15 -10.66
C GLY A 128 1.35 -4.66 -12.10
N LYS A 129 0.39 -3.77 -12.39
CA LYS A 129 0.17 -3.23 -13.74
C LYS A 129 1.41 -2.53 -14.29
N THR A 130 2.07 -1.70 -13.49
CA THR A 130 3.28 -0.97 -13.92
C THR A 130 4.37 -1.92 -14.38
N PHE A 131 4.65 -2.95 -13.57
CA PHE A 131 5.65 -3.95 -13.90
C PHE A 131 5.27 -4.72 -15.17
N LYS A 132 3.99 -5.10 -15.29
CA LYS A 132 3.45 -5.75 -16.49
C LYS A 132 3.66 -4.89 -17.75
N VAL A 133 3.26 -3.61 -17.72
CA VAL A 133 3.43 -2.67 -18.86
C VAL A 133 4.92 -2.51 -19.21
N ILE A 134 5.80 -2.35 -18.23
CA ILE A 134 7.26 -2.30 -18.46
C ILE A 134 7.73 -3.57 -19.19
N THR A 135 7.35 -4.76 -18.71
CA THR A 135 7.77 -6.02 -19.36
C THR A 135 7.15 -6.20 -20.75
N GLU A 136 5.89 -5.80 -20.97
CA GLU A 136 5.24 -5.87 -22.28
C GLU A 136 5.94 -4.93 -23.29
N HIS A 137 6.26 -3.70 -22.90
CA HIS A 137 7.01 -2.76 -23.76
C HIS A 137 8.39 -3.29 -24.14
N LEU A 138 9.15 -3.82 -23.16
CA LEU A 138 10.48 -4.38 -23.42
C LEU A 138 10.41 -5.66 -24.30
N GLN A 139 9.40 -6.51 -24.12
CA GLN A 139 9.15 -7.68 -24.98
C GLN A 139 8.74 -7.27 -26.41
N ASN A 140 7.94 -6.21 -26.54
CA ASN A 140 7.54 -5.66 -27.85
C ASN A 140 8.71 -5.05 -28.64
N LEU A 141 9.82 -4.70 -27.96
CA LEU A 141 11.09 -4.33 -28.59
C LEU A 141 11.96 -5.54 -28.99
N GLY A 142 11.49 -6.78 -28.79
CA GLY A 142 12.19 -8.01 -29.15
C GLY A 142 13.01 -8.65 -28.03
N TYR A 143 12.99 -8.13 -26.80
CA TYR A 143 13.85 -8.64 -25.72
C TYR A 143 13.25 -9.81 -24.93
N HIS A 144 14.06 -10.84 -24.74
CA HIS A 144 13.81 -11.98 -23.85
C HIS A 144 14.16 -11.60 -22.40
N LEU A 145 13.17 -11.63 -21.50
CA LEU A 145 13.28 -11.04 -20.17
C LEU A 145 13.43 -12.06 -19.04
N TYR A 146 14.31 -11.74 -18.10
CA TYR A 146 14.52 -12.43 -16.84
C TYR A 146 14.35 -11.45 -15.68
N THR A 147 13.52 -11.75 -14.68
CA THR A 147 13.24 -10.81 -13.58
C THR A 147 13.21 -11.44 -12.20
N GLU A 148 13.96 -10.88 -11.26
CA GLU A 148 14.05 -11.41 -9.89
C GLU A 148 14.14 -10.29 -8.85
N VAL A 149 13.88 -10.63 -7.58
CA VAL A 149 14.07 -9.74 -6.45
C VAL A 149 15.23 -10.27 -5.61
N LEU A 150 16.38 -9.61 -5.67
CA LEU A 150 17.57 -10.00 -4.92
C LEU A 150 17.80 -9.07 -3.74
N ASN A 151 18.41 -9.59 -2.68
CA ASN A 151 18.62 -8.90 -1.41
C ASN A 151 20.11 -8.85 -1.07
N ALA A 152 20.65 -7.66 -0.80
CA ALA A 152 22.07 -7.47 -0.57
C ALA A 152 22.68 -8.31 0.59
N LEU A 153 21.83 -8.72 1.55
CA LEU A 153 22.19 -9.68 2.61
C LEU A 153 22.72 -11.03 2.08
N ASP A 154 22.27 -11.42 0.89
CA ASP A 154 22.52 -12.72 0.27
C ASP A 154 23.72 -12.66 -0.71
N PHE A 155 24.31 -11.46 -0.87
CA PHE A 155 25.46 -11.17 -1.73
C PHE A 155 26.60 -10.50 -0.94
N GLY A 156 26.74 -10.88 0.33
CA GLY A 156 27.89 -10.57 1.16
C GLY A 156 27.80 -9.30 2.01
N LEU A 157 26.83 -8.40 1.76
CA LEU A 157 26.72 -7.13 2.49
C LEU A 157 25.88 -7.27 3.77
N PRO A 158 26.24 -6.59 4.89
CA PRO A 158 25.41 -6.47 6.07
C PRO A 158 24.36 -5.35 5.90
N GLN A 159 23.58 -5.41 4.80
CA GLN A 159 22.48 -4.47 4.54
C GLN A 159 21.24 -5.20 4.01
N LYS A 160 20.09 -5.07 4.69
CA LYS A 160 18.79 -5.55 4.19
C LYS A 160 18.24 -4.59 3.13
N ARG A 161 18.63 -4.80 1.87
CA ARG A 161 18.22 -4.01 0.70
C ARG A 161 17.76 -4.95 -0.41
N GLU A 162 16.44 -5.11 -0.51
CA GLU A 162 15.77 -5.90 -1.56
C GLU A 162 15.48 -5.02 -2.79
N ARG A 163 15.79 -5.53 -3.99
CA ARG A 163 15.66 -4.80 -5.26
C ARG A 163 15.19 -5.70 -6.39
N THR A 164 14.36 -5.15 -7.27
CA THR A 164 13.91 -5.78 -8.50
C THR A 164 14.97 -5.56 -9.57
N TYR A 165 15.42 -6.64 -10.21
CA TYR A 165 16.29 -6.57 -11.37
C TYR A 165 15.55 -7.11 -12.58
N ILE A 166 15.68 -6.43 -13.71
CA ILE A 166 15.14 -6.83 -15.02
C ILE A 166 16.36 -6.93 -15.95
N VAL A 167 16.66 -8.15 -16.37
CA VAL A 167 17.68 -8.44 -17.38
C VAL A 167 16.96 -8.75 -18.68
N GLY A 168 17.39 -8.15 -19.79
CA GLY A 168 16.87 -8.43 -21.12
C GLY A 168 17.99 -8.79 -22.08
N PHE A 169 17.75 -9.74 -22.97
CA PHE A 169 18.65 -10.12 -24.07
C PHE A 169 17.90 -10.05 -25.39
N LEU A 170 18.55 -9.54 -26.45
CA LEU A 170 17.96 -9.48 -27.79
C LEU A 170 17.94 -10.88 -28.44
N GLU A 171 18.92 -11.73 -28.11
CA GLU A 171 18.93 -13.15 -28.48
C GLU A 171 18.20 -14.01 -27.42
N ASN A 172 17.58 -15.11 -27.86
CA ASN A 172 16.86 -16.05 -26.98
C ASN A 172 17.81 -17.01 -26.23
N ILE A 173 18.69 -16.44 -25.41
CA ILE A 173 19.72 -17.18 -24.65
C ILE A 173 19.27 -17.50 -23.22
N HIS A 174 19.78 -18.60 -22.67
CA HIS A 174 19.53 -19.01 -21.28
C HIS A 174 20.28 -18.11 -20.30
N PHE A 175 19.55 -17.54 -19.34
CA PHE A 175 20.12 -16.83 -18.21
C PHE A 175 19.49 -17.32 -16.89
N SER A 176 20.28 -17.34 -15.84
CA SER A 176 19.82 -17.51 -14.46
C SER A 176 20.53 -16.51 -13.56
N PHE A 177 19.76 -15.85 -12.69
CA PHE A 177 20.30 -14.94 -11.69
C PHE A 177 21.28 -15.68 -10.76
N PRO A 178 22.29 -14.96 -10.22
CA PRO A 178 23.27 -15.56 -9.33
C PRO A 178 22.61 -16.06 -8.04
N LYS A 179 23.04 -17.23 -7.56
CA LYS A 179 22.56 -17.80 -6.30
C LYS A 179 23.14 -17.05 -5.09
N PRO A 180 22.43 -17.02 -3.94
CA PRO A 180 22.96 -16.51 -2.67
C PRO A 180 24.33 -17.09 -2.30
N ILE A 181 25.22 -16.24 -1.78
CA ILE A 181 26.50 -16.66 -1.20
C ILE A 181 26.34 -16.86 0.31
N GLN A 182 26.96 -17.91 0.84
CA GLN A 182 26.81 -18.27 2.27
C GLN A 182 27.59 -17.35 3.23
N LYS A 183 28.60 -16.61 2.73
CA LYS A 183 29.50 -15.78 3.55
C LYS A 183 29.15 -14.30 3.42
N ARG A 184 29.02 -13.62 4.56
CA ARG A 184 28.76 -12.18 4.68
C ARG A 184 29.85 -11.50 5.50
N VAL A 185 30.29 -10.30 5.12
CA VAL A 185 31.15 -9.48 5.99
C VAL A 185 30.34 -8.93 7.17
N SER A 186 30.94 -9.01 8.35
CA SER A 186 30.37 -8.55 9.60
C SER A 186 30.29 -7.02 9.69
N LEU A 187 29.47 -6.48 10.59
CA LEU A 187 29.46 -5.04 10.85
C LEU A 187 30.84 -4.53 11.31
N SER A 188 31.60 -5.35 12.05
CA SER A 188 32.97 -5.04 12.49
C SER A 188 33.98 -4.84 11.36
N GLU A 189 33.73 -5.39 10.17
CA GLU A 189 34.62 -5.24 9.01
C GLU A 189 34.32 -3.97 8.19
N ILE A 190 33.17 -3.32 8.41
CA ILE A 190 32.78 -2.11 7.68
C ILE A 190 32.78 -0.83 8.53
N LEU A 191 32.56 -0.97 9.84
CA LEU A 191 32.48 0.16 10.76
C LEU A 191 33.88 0.70 11.09
N GLU A 192 33.98 2.01 11.21
CA GLU A 192 35.20 2.70 11.65
C GLU A 192 35.25 2.71 13.19
N PRO A 193 36.46 2.67 13.80
CA PRO A 193 36.63 2.89 15.24
C PRO A 193 36.03 4.23 15.64
N ASP A 194 35.30 4.28 16.76
CA ASP A 194 34.55 5.48 17.19
C ASP A 194 35.47 6.70 17.41
N GLU A 195 36.76 6.48 17.69
CA GLU A 195 37.81 7.50 17.82
C GLU A 195 38.18 8.18 16.50
N GLN A 196 37.94 7.51 15.37
CA GLN A 196 38.23 8.00 14.01
C GLN A 196 37.02 8.69 13.36
N VAL A 197 35.84 8.59 13.97
CA VAL A 197 34.60 9.14 13.42
C VAL A 197 34.38 10.58 13.90
N ASP A 198 33.96 11.45 12.98
CA ASP A 198 33.63 12.84 13.28
C ASP A 198 32.60 12.94 14.43
N LYS A 199 32.97 13.71 15.46
CA LYS A 199 32.14 13.97 16.66
C LYS A 199 30.76 14.54 16.32
N SER A 200 30.62 15.24 15.19
CA SER A 200 29.32 15.77 14.70
C SER A 200 28.30 14.67 14.38
N LEU A 201 28.75 13.44 14.10
CA LEU A 201 27.89 12.31 13.77
C LEU A 201 27.29 11.62 15.00
N PHE A 202 27.84 11.88 16.20
CA PHE A 202 27.33 11.32 17.44
C PHE A 202 25.93 11.85 17.75
N ALA A 203 25.08 10.99 18.31
CA ALA A 203 23.76 11.39 18.76
C ALA A 203 23.90 12.17 20.08
N SER A 204 23.07 13.20 20.29
CA SER A 204 23.05 13.90 21.58
C SER A 204 22.69 12.95 22.73
N GLU A 205 23.16 13.23 23.95
CA GLU A 205 22.86 12.40 25.13
C GLU A 205 21.36 12.15 25.29
N PHE A 206 20.52 13.13 24.97
CA PHE A 206 19.06 13.00 25.00
C PHE A 206 18.57 11.87 24.08
N ILE A 207 19.09 11.79 22.84
CA ILE A 207 18.72 10.73 21.89
C ILE A 207 19.25 9.38 22.38
N GLN A 208 20.50 9.32 22.87
CA GLN A 208 21.08 8.09 23.40
C GLN A 208 20.27 7.55 24.60
N LYS A 209 20.01 8.40 25.61
CA LYS A 209 19.20 8.07 26.80
C LYS A 209 17.77 7.65 26.42
N LYS A 210 17.10 8.38 25.53
CA LYS A 210 15.77 8.03 24.98
C LYS A 210 15.78 6.65 24.31
N ARG A 211 16.84 6.30 23.57
CA ARG A 211 16.94 5.02 22.87
C ARG A 211 17.23 3.86 23.82
N ILE A 212 18.12 4.04 24.80
CA ILE A 212 18.39 3.05 25.85
C ILE A 212 17.11 2.75 26.66
N GLN A 213 16.34 3.78 27.04
CA GLN A 213 15.06 3.61 27.76
C GLN A 213 13.97 2.85 26.98
N ARG A 214 14.05 2.84 25.64
CA ARG A 214 13.09 2.15 24.75
C ARG A 214 13.56 0.76 24.31
N LEU A 215 14.74 0.34 24.74
CA LEU A 215 15.36 -0.91 24.36
C LEU A 215 14.67 -2.08 25.08
N LYS A 216 14.06 -3.00 24.32
CA LYS A 216 13.35 -4.18 24.87
C LYS A 216 14.22 -5.43 24.98
N VAL A 217 15.44 -5.37 24.47
CA VAL A 217 16.39 -6.49 24.39
C VAL A 217 17.77 -6.01 24.83
N LYS A 218 18.57 -6.89 25.44
CA LYS A 218 19.98 -6.59 25.73
C LYS A 218 20.70 -6.40 24.38
N PRO A 219 21.44 -5.29 24.17
CA PRO A 219 22.13 -5.06 22.91
C PRO A 219 23.37 -5.96 22.82
N PHE A 220 23.72 -6.33 21.58
CA PHE A 220 25.02 -6.88 21.21
C PHE A 220 25.79 -5.84 20.38
N TYR A 221 27.09 -6.05 20.23
CA TYR A 221 27.98 -5.11 19.55
C TYR A 221 28.96 -5.88 18.64
N PRO A 222 29.30 -5.34 17.45
CA PRO A 222 28.69 -4.17 16.81
C PRO A 222 27.23 -4.43 16.37
N SER A 223 26.40 -3.38 16.39
CA SER A 223 25.01 -3.45 15.94
C SER A 223 24.49 -2.15 15.33
N ILE A 224 23.46 -2.25 14.50
CA ILE A 224 22.69 -1.10 14.01
C ILE A 224 21.37 -1.03 14.78
N TRP A 225 21.14 0.09 15.45
CA TRP A 225 19.92 0.41 16.17
C TRP A 225 18.97 1.17 15.26
N HIS A 226 17.95 0.47 14.77
CA HIS A 226 16.90 0.99 13.91
C HIS A 226 15.67 1.37 14.74
N GLU A 227 15.42 2.67 14.93
CA GLU A 227 14.17 3.19 15.50
C GLU A 227 13.12 3.26 14.40
N ASN A 228 12.10 2.40 14.45
CA ASN A 228 11.02 2.44 13.49
C ASN A 228 10.08 3.63 13.73
N LYS A 229 9.18 3.86 12.77
CA LYS A 229 8.13 4.88 12.80
C LYS A 229 7.35 4.96 14.13
N SER A 230 7.01 3.81 14.72
CA SER A 230 6.32 3.71 16.02
C SER A 230 7.24 3.89 17.24
N GLY A 231 8.50 4.27 17.05
CA GLY A 231 9.50 4.43 18.11
C GLY A 231 10.04 3.12 18.72
N ASN A 232 9.72 1.95 18.14
CA ASN A 232 10.31 0.68 18.56
C ASN A 232 11.73 0.58 18.01
N ILE A 233 12.68 0.13 18.85
CA ILE A 233 14.09 0.00 18.47
C ILE A 233 14.40 -1.48 18.23
N SER A 234 14.87 -1.78 17.03
CA SER A 234 15.47 -3.08 16.69
C SER A 234 16.99 -2.96 16.73
N VAL A 235 17.64 -3.85 17.48
CA VAL A 235 19.10 -4.01 17.49
C VAL A 235 19.43 -5.12 16.48
N LEU A 236 20.11 -4.77 15.39
CA LEU A 236 20.30 -5.67 14.24
C LEU A 236 21.79 -5.90 13.93
N PRO A 237 22.20 -7.11 13.50
CA PRO A 237 23.57 -7.42 13.08
C PRO A 237 23.82 -7.02 11.60
N TYR A 238 22.96 -6.18 11.05
CA TYR A 238 23.02 -5.62 9.71
C TYR A 238 22.24 -4.30 9.69
N SER A 239 22.55 -3.43 8.72
CA SER A 239 21.82 -2.19 8.49
C SER A 239 20.50 -2.44 7.73
N CYS A 240 19.47 -1.64 7.99
CA CYS A 240 18.30 -1.58 7.12
C CYS A 240 18.62 -0.80 5.83
N ALA A 241 17.82 -0.99 4.77
CA ALA A 241 17.99 -0.26 3.51
C ALA A 241 18.18 1.26 3.74
N LEU A 242 19.27 1.79 3.19
CA LEU A 242 19.53 3.23 3.18
C LEU A 242 18.44 3.95 2.37
N ARG A 243 17.88 5.03 2.93
CA ARG A 243 16.89 5.89 2.28
C ARG A 243 17.44 7.31 2.21
N SER A 244 17.43 7.89 1.01
CA SER A 244 17.69 9.31 0.82
C SER A 244 16.79 10.16 1.73
N GLY A 245 17.35 11.23 2.30
CA GLY A 245 16.69 12.12 3.27
C GLY A 245 16.38 11.55 4.66
N ALA A 246 16.08 10.26 4.79
CA ALA A 246 15.48 9.71 6.02
C ALA A 246 16.44 8.90 6.94
N SER A 247 17.44 8.20 6.38
CA SER A 247 18.32 7.29 7.16
C SER A 247 19.00 7.94 8.37
N TYR A 248 19.34 9.22 8.27
CA TYR A 248 20.04 10.01 9.28
C TYR A 248 19.29 10.13 10.62
N SER A 249 17.96 10.00 10.59
CA SER A 249 17.10 10.17 11.77
C SER A 249 16.76 8.87 12.49
N TYR A 250 16.94 7.70 11.84
CA TYR A 250 16.48 6.42 12.38
C TYR A 250 17.57 5.38 12.65
N LEU A 251 18.72 5.40 11.97
CA LEU A 251 19.84 4.47 12.24
C LEU A 251 20.88 5.08 13.17
N LEU A 252 21.32 4.32 14.17
CA LEU A 252 22.56 4.59 14.92
C LEU A 252 23.41 3.31 15.02
N VAL A 253 24.71 3.44 14.80
CA VAL A 253 25.73 2.45 15.16
C VAL A 253 25.80 2.38 16.68
N ASN A 254 25.70 1.17 17.22
CA ASN A 254 25.78 0.85 18.65
C ASN A 254 24.83 1.67 19.57
N GLY A 255 23.84 2.36 19.00
CA GLY A 255 22.97 3.29 19.72
C GLY A 255 23.54 4.68 19.98
N VAL A 256 24.80 4.95 19.61
CA VAL A 256 25.54 6.16 20.03
C VAL A 256 25.81 7.16 18.90
N ARG A 257 26.06 6.71 17.66
CA ARG A 257 26.46 7.59 16.55
C ARG A 257 25.84 7.19 15.22
N ARG A 258 25.90 8.08 14.24
CA ARG A 258 25.48 7.82 12.86
C ARG A 258 26.63 7.20 12.05
N LEU A 259 26.28 6.65 10.89
CA LEU A 259 27.23 6.11 9.93
C LEU A 259 28.00 7.25 9.23
N SER A 260 29.32 7.11 9.10
CA SER A 260 30.18 8.03 8.35
C SER A 260 29.96 7.94 6.84
N SER A 261 30.49 8.89 6.07
CA SER A 261 30.50 8.82 4.60
C SER A 261 31.16 7.53 4.08
N ARG A 262 32.25 7.09 4.72
CA ARG A 262 32.98 5.88 4.31
C ARG A 262 32.21 4.61 4.68
N GLU A 263 31.64 4.55 5.88
CA GLU A 263 30.80 3.41 6.32
C GLU A 263 29.55 3.24 5.42
N LEU A 264 28.96 4.33 4.93
CA LEU A 264 27.83 4.31 3.99
C LEU A 264 28.22 3.74 2.61
N LEU A 265 29.42 4.08 2.11
CA LEU A 265 29.97 3.51 0.88
C LEU A 265 30.27 2.01 1.05
N ARG A 266 30.92 1.62 2.15
CA ARG A 266 31.18 0.21 2.50
C ARG A 266 29.88 -0.59 2.64
N LEU A 267 28.82 -0.01 3.23
CA LEU A 267 27.49 -0.63 3.33
C LEU A 267 26.83 -0.95 1.98
N GLN A 268 27.19 -0.23 0.92
CA GLN A 268 26.74 -0.47 -0.45
C GLN A 268 27.76 -1.30 -1.28
N GLY A 269 28.92 -1.59 -0.71
CA GLY A 269 29.98 -2.39 -1.33
C GLY A 269 30.85 -1.63 -2.34
N PHE A 270 30.93 -0.31 -2.22
CA PHE A 270 31.92 0.49 -2.96
C PHE A 270 33.34 0.22 -2.42
N PRO A 271 34.37 0.32 -3.28
CA PRO A 271 35.75 0.05 -2.89
C PRO A 271 36.31 1.13 -1.97
N GLU A 272 37.34 0.80 -1.19
CA GLU A 272 37.89 1.71 -0.18
C GLU A 272 38.52 2.97 -0.80
N GLN A 273 39.11 2.83 -1.99
CA GLN A 273 39.66 3.95 -2.77
C GLN A 273 38.60 4.85 -3.44
N PHE A 274 37.30 4.55 -3.31
CA PHE A 274 36.24 5.41 -3.86
C PHE A 274 36.29 6.77 -3.17
N LYS A 275 36.45 7.83 -3.95
CA LYS A 275 36.70 9.20 -3.46
C LYS A 275 35.40 9.83 -2.97
N ILE A 276 35.50 10.51 -1.83
CA ILE A 276 34.45 11.35 -1.26
C ILE A 276 34.87 12.80 -1.55
N VAL A 277 34.17 13.46 -2.48
CA VAL A 277 34.46 14.86 -2.89
C VAL A 277 33.33 15.84 -2.54
N VAL A 278 32.16 15.32 -2.16
CA VAL A 278 30.98 16.09 -1.77
C VAL A 278 30.72 16.01 -0.26
N SER A 279 29.81 16.84 0.23
CA SER A 279 29.44 16.87 1.66
C SER A 279 28.90 15.51 2.16
N HIS A 280 29.02 15.26 3.46
CA HIS A 280 28.42 14.08 4.09
C HIS A 280 26.88 14.02 3.89
N ALA A 281 26.21 15.15 3.64
CA ALA A 281 24.79 15.16 3.31
C ALA A 281 24.51 14.55 1.92
N GLU A 282 25.31 14.91 0.92
CA GLU A 282 25.17 14.37 -0.44
C GLU A 282 25.59 12.90 -0.49
N ILE A 283 26.66 12.48 0.21
CA ILE A 283 27.01 11.04 0.31
C ILE A 283 25.83 10.21 0.86
N ARG A 284 25.04 10.72 1.82
CA ARG A 284 23.83 10.00 2.31
C ARG A 284 22.73 9.90 1.27
N LYS A 285 22.54 10.93 0.45
CA LYS A 285 21.53 10.98 -0.63
C LYS A 285 21.95 10.00 -1.74
N GLN A 286 23.18 10.11 -2.20
CA GLN A 286 23.79 9.24 -3.22
C GLN A 286 23.83 7.76 -2.79
N THR A 287 24.36 7.43 -1.62
CA THR A 287 24.38 6.03 -1.12
C THR A 287 22.98 5.52 -0.82
N GLY A 288 22.04 6.38 -0.42
CA GLY A 288 20.62 6.04 -0.28
C GLY A 288 19.96 5.64 -1.61
N ASN A 289 20.31 6.32 -2.70
CA ASN A 289 19.78 6.05 -4.05
C ASN A 289 20.53 4.93 -4.78
N SER A 290 21.82 4.74 -4.54
CA SER A 290 22.68 3.76 -5.22
C SER A 290 22.25 2.29 -5.03
N VAL A 291 22.77 1.42 -5.89
CA VAL A 291 22.60 -0.03 -5.84
C VAL A 291 23.61 -0.72 -4.90
N PRO A 292 23.33 -1.96 -4.44
CA PRO A 292 24.33 -2.81 -3.80
C PRO A 292 25.30 -3.38 -4.86
N VAL A 293 26.53 -2.85 -4.89
CA VAL A 293 27.56 -3.17 -5.91
C VAL A 293 27.84 -4.68 -6.01
N PRO A 294 27.92 -5.49 -4.92
CA PRO A 294 28.16 -6.94 -5.03
C PRO A 294 27.01 -7.73 -5.66
N VAL A 295 25.76 -7.25 -5.55
CA VAL A 295 24.61 -7.88 -6.23
C VAL A 295 24.74 -7.65 -7.73
N VAL A 296 24.98 -6.40 -8.15
CA VAL A 296 25.19 -6.07 -9.57
C VAL A 296 26.40 -6.81 -10.13
N ARG A 297 27.49 -6.93 -9.38
CA ARG A 297 28.68 -7.71 -9.78
C ARG A 297 28.38 -9.19 -10.02
N ALA A 298 27.51 -9.79 -9.20
CA ALA A 298 27.09 -11.17 -9.40
C ALA A 298 26.17 -11.32 -10.63
N ILE A 299 25.28 -10.35 -10.88
CA ILE A 299 24.43 -10.30 -12.07
C ILE A 299 25.26 -10.10 -13.35
N ALA A 300 26.18 -9.13 -13.36
CA ALA A 300 27.02 -8.78 -14.50
C ALA A 300 27.85 -9.98 -14.97
N LYS A 301 28.45 -10.74 -14.05
CA LYS A 301 29.13 -12.00 -14.36
C LYS A 301 28.21 -13.01 -15.06
N GLN A 302 26.99 -13.21 -14.54
CA GLN A 302 26.02 -14.11 -15.16
C GLN A 302 25.53 -13.62 -16.52
N MET A 303 25.41 -12.30 -16.73
CA MET A 303 25.03 -11.72 -18.02
C MET A 303 26.11 -11.92 -19.08
N LEU A 304 27.37 -11.64 -18.74
CA LEU A 304 28.50 -11.84 -19.65
C LEU A 304 28.70 -13.33 -19.97
N ASN A 305 28.64 -14.21 -18.96
CA ASN A 305 28.68 -15.66 -19.19
C ASN A 305 27.58 -16.13 -20.14
N ALA A 306 26.35 -15.60 -20.03
CA ALA A 306 25.25 -15.96 -20.93
C ALA A 306 25.49 -15.48 -22.38
N LEU A 307 25.97 -14.24 -22.54
CA LEU A 307 26.32 -13.64 -23.84
C LEU A 307 27.49 -14.37 -24.54
N GLU A 308 28.42 -14.93 -23.77
CA GLU A 308 29.55 -15.73 -24.27
C GLU A 308 29.13 -17.18 -24.58
N ASP A 309 28.43 -17.85 -23.65
CA ASP A 309 27.97 -19.24 -23.80
C ASP A 309 26.96 -19.41 -24.96
N LYS A 310 26.12 -18.38 -25.19
CA LYS A 310 24.98 -18.38 -26.12
C LYS A 310 24.09 -19.63 -26.10
N LYS A 311 24.03 -20.32 -24.95
CA LYS A 311 23.18 -21.51 -24.76
C LYS A 311 21.73 -21.11 -25.05
N PRO A 312 21.00 -21.84 -25.91
CA PRO A 312 19.61 -21.53 -26.17
C PRO A 312 18.82 -21.56 -24.86
N ALA A 313 17.86 -20.65 -24.71
CA ALA A 313 16.94 -20.69 -23.58
C ALA A 313 16.29 -22.08 -23.52
N LEU A 314 16.35 -22.74 -22.35
CA LEU A 314 15.68 -24.03 -22.13
C LEU A 314 14.22 -23.91 -22.56
N GLU A 315 13.79 -24.74 -23.51
CA GLU A 315 12.38 -24.95 -23.78
C GLU A 315 11.72 -25.39 -22.47
N LYS A 316 10.67 -24.67 -22.04
CA LYS A 316 9.90 -25.15 -20.89
C LYS A 316 9.28 -26.50 -21.28
N PRO A 317 9.28 -27.49 -20.37
CA PRO A 317 9.00 -28.87 -20.73
C PRO A 317 7.68 -29.02 -21.50
N GLU A 318 7.70 -29.84 -22.54
CA GLU A 318 6.52 -30.19 -23.30
C GLU A 318 5.43 -30.75 -22.37
N GLN A 319 4.33 -30.00 -22.24
CA GLN A 319 3.11 -30.60 -21.73
C GLN A 319 2.60 -31.62 -22.75
N LEU A 320 2.52 -32.88 -22.33
CA LEU A 320 1.89 -33.98 -23.04
C LEU A 320 0.52 -33.53 -23.56
N SER A 321 0.45 -33.34 -24.88
CA SER A 321 -0.74 -32.82 -25.55
C SER A 321 -1.79 -33.91 -25.69
N ILE A 322 -2.87 -33.81 -24.92
CA ILE A 322 -4.16 -34.35 -25.36
C ILE A 322 -4.69 -33.37 -26.43
N ASN A 323 -4.89 -33.89 -27.64
CA ASN A 323 -5.28 -33.08 -28.80
C ASN A 323 -6.72 -32.57 -28.70
N PHE A 324 -6.87 -31.25 -28.56
CA PHE A 324 -7.97 -30.49 -29.15
C PHE A 324 -7.36 -29.42 -30.07
N ALA A 325 -7.53 -29.57 -31.38
CA ALA A 325 -7.19 -28.55 -32.37
C ALA A 325 -8.25 -27.42 -32.33
N SER A 326 -7.98 -26.14 -32.55
CA SER A 326 -6.77 -25.35 -32.89
C SER A 326 -7.04 -23.89 -32.43
N PHE A 327 -6.10 -22.97 -32.16
CA PHE A 327 -4.76 -22.71 -32.70
C PHE A 327 -3.70 -22.48 -31.58
N ASN A 328 -2.43 -22.76 -31.90
CA ASN A 328 -1.27 -22.83 -30.99
C ASN A 328 -0.65 -21.46 -30.63
N LYS A 329 0.30 -21.25 -29.69
CA LYS A 329 0.74 -21.78 -28.35
C LYS A 329 1.88 -20.82 -27.90
N GLY A 330 2.26 -20.59 -26.64
CA GLY A 330 1.71 -21.00 -25.34
C GLY A 330 2.79 -21.52 -24.38
N VAL A 331 3.19 -20.77 -23.32
CA VAL A 331 4.11 -21.27 -22.27
C VAL A 331 3.57 -21.10 -20.84
N ILE A 332 3.48 -22.22 -20.11
CA ILE A 332 2.85 -22.38 -18.79
C ILE A 332 3.80 -21.94 -17.65
N ILE A 333 3.22 -21.66 -16.47
CA ILE A 333 3.91 -21.61 -15.17
C ILE A 333 3.21 -22.64 -14.28
N GLU A 334 3.97 -23.59 -13.71
CA GLU A 334 3.43 -24.49 -12.69
C GLU A 334 3.46 -23.80 -11.31
N MET A 335 2.27 -23.58 -10.75
CA MET A 335 2.06 -23.36 -9.33
C MET A 335 0.98 -24.34 -8.87
N SER A 336 1.39 -25.47 -8.30
CA SER A 336 0.46 -26.43 -7.71
C SER A 336 0.01 -25.93 -6.33
N VAL A 337 -1.05 -25.12 -6.30
CA VAL A 337 -1.72 -24.73 -5.06
C VAL A 337 -2.38 -25.97 -4.44
N SER A 338 -1.99 -26.32 -3.21
CA SER A 338 -2.63 -27.42 -2.48
C SER A 338 -3.99 -27.03 -1.90
N LEU A 339 -4.83 -28.01 -1.57
CA LEU A 339 -6.12 -27.75 -0.91
C LEU A 339 -5.97 -27.01 0.43
N ASN A 340 -4.89 -27.28 1.17
CA ASN A 340 -4.56 -26.57 2.40
C ASN A 340 -4.25 -25.08 2.13
N GLU A 341 -3.41 -24.77 1.15
CA GLU A 341 -3.09 -23.38 0.78
C GLU A 341 -4.32 -22.64 0.24
N ALA A 342 -5.17 -23.32 -0.52
CA ALA A 342 -6.43 -22.77 -1.01
C ALA A 342 -7.42 -22.47 0.13
N LYS A 343 -7.51 -23.37 1.13
CA LYS A 343 -8.30 -23.12 2.34
C LYS A 343 -7.70 -22.00 3.20
N ASP A 344 -6.39 -21.98 3.41
CA ASP A 344 -5.71 -20.89 4.14
C ASP A 344 -5.93 -19.54 3.47
N ALA A 345 -5.94 -19.49 2.13
CA ALA A 345 -6.27 -18.30 1.37
C ALA A 345 -7.72 -17.83 1.59
N LEU A 346 -8.69 -18.76 1.57
CA LEU A 346 -10.10 -18.47 1.87
C LEU A 346 -10.31 -18.02 3.33
N ASP A 347 -9.73 -18.75 4.29
CA ASP A 347 -9.77 -18.43 5.72
C ASP A 347 -9.14 -17.06 5.99
N ASN A 348 -8.06 -16.72 5.28
CA ASN A 348 -7.47 -15.38 5.33
C ASN A 348 -8.46 -14.30 4.90
N ILE A 349 -9.30 -14.52 3.89
CA ILE A 349 -10.34 -13.56 3.47
C ILE A 349 -11.48 -13.51 4.48
N ILE A 350 -11.96 -14.67 4.95
CA ILE A 350 -12.99 -14.79 5.98
C ILE A 350 -12.56 -14.05 7.25
N ASN A 351 -11.36 -14.30 7.76
CA ASN A 351 -10.81 -13.64 8.96
C ASN A 351 -10.54 -12.14 8.73
N LYS A 352 -10.35 -11.70 7.48
CA LYS A 352 -10.17 -10.29 7.12
C LYS A 352 -11.47 -9.54 6.83
N ALA A 353 -12.59 -10.23 6.64
CA ALA A 353 -13.88 -9.64 6.29
C ALA A 353 -14.53 -8.86 7.45
N ARG A 354 -15.30 -7.82 7.11
CA ARG A 354 -16.24 -7.14 8.04
C ARG A 354 -17.52 -7.98 8.21
N VAL A 355 -18.37 -7.60 9.16
CA VAL A 355 -19.65 -8.32 9.44
C VAL A 355 -20.53 -8.49 8.19
N HIS A 356 -20.54 -7.51 7.27
CA HIS A 356 -21.30 -7.59 6.01
C HIS A 356 -20.77 -8.62 4.98
N PHE A 357 -19.63 -9.28 5.23
CA PHE A 357 -19.18 -10.50 4.51
C PHE A 357 -19.10 -10.47 2.97
N TYR A 358 -19.16 -9.28 2.33
CA TYR A 358 -19.22 -9.10 0.88
C TYR A 358 -18.22 -9.94 0.06
N LYS A 359 -16.96 -10.03 0.49
CA LYS A 359 -15.91 -10.74 -0.26
C LYS A 359 -16.04 -12.26 -0.18
N PRO A 360 -16.14 -12.89 1.01
CA PRO A 360 -16.46 -14.32 1.07
C PRO A 360 -17.76 -14.70 0.36
N ILE A 361 -18.85 -13.92 0.50
CA ILE A 361 -20.12 -14.19 -0.22
C ILE A 361 -19.89 -14.18 -1.75
N GLN A 362 -19.04 -13.30 -2.27
CA GLN A 362 -18.68 -13.30 -3.69
C GLN A 362 -17.90 -14.55 -4.12
N VAL A 363 -17.08 -15.14 -3.23
CA VAL A 363 -16.45 -16.45 -3.50
C VAL A 363 -17.51 -17.53 -3.54
N ALA A 364 -18.40 -17.60 -2.53
CA ALA A 364 -19.46 -18.61 -2.49
C ALA A 364 -20.33 -18.58 -3.75
N GLU A 365 -20.77 -17.40 -4.20
CA GLU A 365 -21.59 -17.33 -5.42
C GLU A 365 -20.80 -17.61 -6.72
N ILE A 366 -19.47 -17.44 -6.76
CA ILE A 366 -18.64 -17.93 -7.88
C ILE A 366 -18.61 -19.46 -7.89
N LEU A 367 -18.41 -20.09 -6.73
CA LEU A 367 -18.35 -21.54 -6.59
C LEU A 367 -19.72 -22.19 -6.86
N TYR A 368 -20.81 -21.56 -6.41
CA TYR A 368 -22.18 -21.96 -6.72
C TYR A 368 -22.47 -21.94 -8.22
N HIS A 369 -22.13 -20.85 -8.91
CA HIS A 369 -22.34 -20.75 -10.36
C HIS A 369 -21.53 -21.81 -11.12
N HIS A 370 -20.26 -22.02 -10.75
CA HIS A 370 -19.42 -23.10 -11.29
C HIS A 370 -20.01 -24.50 -11.06
N ARG A 371 -20.59 -24.75 -9.89
CA ARG A 371 -21.14 -26.06 -9.50
C ARG A 371 -22.48 -26.36 -10.18
N VAL A 372 -23.36 -25.36 -10.31
CA VAL A 372 -24.77 -25.56 -10.66
C VAL A 372 -25.10 -25.21 -12.11
N PHE A 373 -24.49 -24.16 -12.67
CA PHE A 373 -24.80 -23.71 -14.04
C PHE A 373 -23.72 -24.04 -15.06
N ASP A 374 -22.48 -24.32 -14.61
CA ASP A 374 -21.30 -24.53 -15.46
C ASP A 374 -21.08 -23.35 -16.45
N ASP A 375 -21.60 -22.17 -16.10
CA ASP A 375 -21.72 -20.97 -16.96
C ASP A 375 -20.45 -20.11 -17.01
N LEU A 376 -19.40 -20.55 -16.32
CA LEU A 376 -18.14 -19.84 -16.12
C LEU A 376 -16.96 -20.81 -16.10
N THR A 377 -15.76 -20.29 -16.36
CA THR A 377 -14.52 -21.07 -16.27
C THR A 377 -13.65 -20.46 -15.20
N LEU A 378 -13.38 -21.18 -14.10
CA LEU A 378 -12.66 -20.65 -12.94
C LEU A 378 -11.24 -20.17 -13.27
N SER A 379 -10.57 -20.81 -14.23
CA SER A 379 -9.26 -20.39 -14.77
C SER A 379 -9.31 -19.05 -15.53
N ASN A 380 -10.48 -18.67 -16.07
CA ASN A 380 -10.66 -17.45 -16.85
C ASN A 380 -11.50 -16.41 -16.09
N LEU A 381 -10.80 -15.57 -15.33
CA LEU A 381 -11.36 -14.48 -14.54
C LEU A 381 -12.39 -13.60 -15.29
N ASN A 382 -12.25 -13.42 -16.61
CA ASN A 382 -13.16 -12.57 -17.38
C ASN A 382 -14.59 -13.13 -17.44
N THR A 383 -14.79 -14.44 -17.28
CA THR A 383 -16.12 -15.07 -17.31
C THR A 383 -16.98 -14.65 -16.11
N TYR A 384 -16.39 -14.54 -14.90
CA TYR A 384 -17.13 -14.26 -13.66
C TYR A 384 -16.82 -12.92 -12.97
N ARG A 385 -15.73 -12.20 -13.31
CA ARG A 385 -15.31 -10.97 -12.60
C ARG A 385 -16.38 -9.87 -12.50
N LYS A 386 -17.18 -9.69 -13.56
CA LYS A 386 -18.28 -8.69 -13.58
C LYS A 386 -19.57 -9.28 -12.99
N SER A 387 -19.90 -10.52 -13.35
CA SER A 387 -21.15 -11.19 -12.97
C SER A 387 -21.22 -11.52 -11.48
N SER A 388 -20.12 -12.02 -10.89
CA SER A 388 -20.02 -12.34 -9.46
C SER A 388 -20.32 -11.18 -8.52
N LYS A 389 -20.11 -9.93 -8.95
CA LYS A 389 -20.53 -8.75 -8.18
C LYS A 389 -22.04 -8.66 -8.08
N LYS A 390 -22.75 -8.91 -9.20
CA LYS A 390 -24.22 -8.94 -9.22
C LYS A 390 -24.76 -10.11 -8.39
N TRP A 391 -24.19 -11.30 -8.51
CA TRP A 391 -24.59 -12.47 -7.73
C TRP A 391 -24.46 -12.20 -6.22
N ARG A 392 -23.28 -11.74 -5.79
CA ARG A 392 -23.05 -11.25 -4.42
C ARG A 392 -24.07 -10.18 -4.01
N ASP A 393 -24.31 -9.18 -4.85
CA ASP A 393 -25.18 -8.05 -4.49
C ASP A 393 -26.66 -8.45 -4.35
N ILE A 394 -27.12 -9.47 -5.09
CA ILE A 394 -28.45 -10.09 -4.89
C ILE A 394 -28.54 -10.70 -3.49
N ILE A 395 -27.56 -11.55 -3.13
CA ILE A 395 -27.50 -12.21 -1.81
C ILE A 395 -27.36 -11.19 -0.68
N CYS A 396 -26.46 -10.22 -0.81
CA CYS A 396 -26.26 -9.17 0.18
C CYS A 396 -27.51 -8.28 0.33
N LYS A 397 -28.26 -8.02 -0.75
CA LYS A 397 -29.53 -7.29 -0.63
C LYS A 397 -30.60 -8.11 0.11
N ARG A 398 -30.64 -9.45 -0.07
CA ARG A 398 -31.52 -10.35 0.72
C ARG A 398 -31.18 -10.29 2.21
N PHE A 399 -29.92 -10.52 2.60
CA PHE A 399 -29.56 -10.66 4.02
C PHE A 399 -29.21 -9.37 4.76
N LEU A 400 -28.82 -8.31 4.06
CA LEU A 400 -28.29 -7.07 4.64
C LEU A 400 -29.07 -5.83 4.19
N GLY A 401 -30.16 -5.98 3.44
CA GLY A 401 -30.95 -4.86 2.87
C GLY A 401 -30.16 -3.89 1.96
N ARG A 402 -28.87 -4.15 1.71
CA ARG A 402 -27.92 -3.21 1.09
C ARG A 402 -26.84 -3.95 0.32
N ILE A 403 -26.26 -3.24 -0.64
CA ILE A 403 -25.12 -3.70 -1.43
C ILE A 403 -23.83 -2.99 -0.98
N THR A 404 -22.68 -3.46 -1.47
CA THR A 404 -21.40 -2.82 -1.14
C THR A 404 -21.26 -1.45 -1.80
N THR A 405 -20.91 -0.42 -1.02
CA THR A 405 -20.56 0.92 -1.53
C THR A 405 -19.07 1.05 -1.87
N SER A 406 -18.31 -0.06 -1.80
CA SER A 406 -16.88 -0.06 -2.13
C SER A 406 -16.68 0.04 -3.64
N SER A 407 -15.67 0.80 -4.08
CA SER A 407 -15.38 0.95 -5.51
C SER A 407 -15.13 -0.40 -6.20
N SER A 408 -15.47 -0.48 -7.50
CA SER A 408 -15.25 -1.69 -8.31
C SER A 408 -13.81 -2.22 -8.24
N ARG A 409 -12.82 -1.32 -8.08
CA ARG A 409 -11.39 -1.65 -7.90
C ARG A 409 -11.09 -2.32 -6.56
N TYR A 410 -11.78 -1.94 -5.48
CA TYR A 410 -11.62 -2.54 -4.14
C TYR A 410 -12.29 -3.91 -4.03
N GLN A 411 -13.42 -4.08 -4.72
CA GLN A 411 -14.09 -5.38 -4.85
C GLN A 411 -13.17 -6.36 -5.60
N ASP A 412 -12.56 -5.93 -6.71
CA ASP A 412 -11.64 -6.74 -7.53
C ASP A 412 -10.36 -7.20 -6.82
N ASN A 413 -9.98 -6.61 -5.67
CA ASN A 413 -8.90 -7.15 -4.83
C ASN A 413 -9.17 -8.60 -4.36
N LEU A 414 -10.37 -9.14 -4.56
CA LEU A 414 -10.69 -10.54 -4.30
C LEU A 414 -9.81 -11.51 -5.10
N PHE A 415 -9.40 -11.11 -6.31
CA PHE A 415 -8.67 -11.95 -7.27
C PHE A 415 -7.16 -11.64 -7.32
N GLU A 416 -6.65 -10.92 -6.32
CA GLU A 416 -5.21 -10.67 -6.16
C GLU A 416 -4.50 -11.91 -5.59
N GLN A 417 -3.22 -12.07 -5.90
CA GLN A 417 -2.38 -13.22 -5.52
C GLN A 417 -2.33 -13.53 -4.01
N ASN A 418 -2.70 -12.58 -3.16
CA ASN A 418 -2.74 -12.72 -1.69
C ASN A 418 -4.17 -12.88 -1.12
N ALA A 419 -5.13 -13.17 -2.00
CA ALA A 419 -6.54 -13.40 -1.72
C ALA A 419 -6.97 -14.72 -2.39
N THR A 420 -8.01 -14.73 -3.24
CA THR A 420 -8.50 -15.91 -3.98
C THR A 420 -8.36 -15.65 -5.48
N PRO A 421 -7.13 -15.72 -6.03
CA PRO A 421 -6.90 -15.66 -7.47
C PRO A 421 -7.47 -16.91 -8.18
N PRO A 422 -7.57 -16.92 -9.53
CA PRO A 422 -8.14 -18.02 -10.31
C PRO A 422 -7.63 -19.42 -9.94
N GLU A 423 -6.33 -19.56 -9.68
CA GLU A 423 -5.68 -20.81 -9.29
C GLU A 423 -6.14 -21.34 -7.91
N VAL A 424 -6.37 -20.46 -6.94
CA VAL A 424 -7.00 -20.84 -5.66
C VAL A 424 -8.46 -21.19 -5.88
N LEU A 425 -9.18 -20.41 -6.71
CA LEU A 425 -10.59 -20.65 -7.01
C LEU A 425 -10.80 -21.99 -7.73
N MET A 426 -9.91 -22.42 -8.62
CA MET A 426 -9.97 -23.76 -9.24
C MET A 426 -9.89 -24.87 -8.19
N VAL A 427 -8.92 -24.83 -7.27
CA VAL A 427 -8.77 -25.85 -6.22
C VAL A 427 -10.00 -25.90 -5.30
N LEU A 428 -10.51 -24.72 -4.90
CA LEU A 428 -11.76 -24.62 -4.14
C LEU A 428 -12.97 -25.10 -4.96
N GLY A 429 -12.96 -24.87 -6.27
CA GLY A 429 -14.02 -25.25 -7.21
C GLY A 429 -14.16 -26.76 -7.38
N GLU A 430 -13.05 -27.49 -7.54
CA GLU A 430 -13.05 -28.95 -7.64
C GLU A 430 -13.47 -29.62 -6.32
N GLU A 431 -12.93 -29.16 -5.19
CA GLU A 431 -13.36 -29.61 -3.85
C GLU A 431 -14.87 -29.35 -3.64
N ASN A 432 -15.34 -28.15 -4.01
CA ASN A 432 -16.72 -27.77 -3.86
C ASN A 432 -17.68 -28.53 -4.78
N LYS A 433 -17.27 -28.82 -6.04
CA LYS A 433 -18.07 -29.59 -7.01
C LYS A 433 -18.13 -31.07 -6.63
N SER A 434 -17.01 -31.66 -6.19
CA SER A 434 -16.94 -33.05 -5.73
C SER A 434 -17.67 -33.31 -4.41
N LYS A 435 -17.74 -32.32 -3.51
CA LYS A 435 -18.45 -32.40 -2.21
C LYS A 435 -19.73 -31.54 -2.16
N LEU A 436 -20.45 -31.46 -3.28
CA LEU A 436 -21.84 -30.95 -3.37
C LEU A 436 -22.10 -29.55 -2.76
N GLY A 437 -21.10 -28.65 -2.75
CA GLY A 437 -21.22 -27.30 -2.21
C GLY A 437 -20.57 -27.07 -0.84
N ILE A 438 -19.68 -27.96 -0.37
CA ILE A 438 -19.09 -27.88 0.98
C ILE A 438 -18.40 -26.54 1.28
N VAL A 439 -17.76 -25.92 0.29
CA VAL A 439 -17.02 -24.66 0.45
C VAL A 439 -17.98 -23.47 0.49
N GLU A 440 -19.06 -23.52 -0.30
CA GLU A 440 -20.18 -22.57 -0.19
C GLU A 440 -20.80 -22.63 1.22
N ALA A 441 -21.13 -23.82 1.69
CA ALA A 441 -21.70 -24.06 3.01
C ALA A 441 -20.77 -23.57 4.14
N TYR A 442 -19.47 -23.81 4.04
CA TYR A 442 -18.47 -23.30 4.98
C TYR A 442 -18.51 -21.77 5.08
N ILE A 443 -18.49 -21.08 3.94
CA ILE A 443 -18.53 -19.61 3.88
C ILE A 443 -19.80 -19.07 4.53
N TYR A 444 -20.96 -19.65 4.23
CA TYR A 444 -22.24 -19.19 4.79
C TYR A 444 -22.39 -19.49 6.29
N ARG A 445 -21.88 -20.63 6.79
CA ARG A 445 -21.81 -20.88 8.24
C ARG A 445 -20.91 -19.87 8.96
N LYS A 446 -19.74 -19.52 8.39
CA LYS A 446 -18.88 -18.45 8.93
C LYS A 446 -19.49 -17.05 8.84
N PHE A 447 -20.40 -16.81 7.89
CA PHE A 447 -21.20 -15.59 7.87
C PHE A 447 -22.22 -15.58 9.02
N ILE A 448 -22.99 -16.66 9.20
CA ILE A 448 -24.00 -16.80 10.28
C ILE A 448 -23.35 -16.68 11.68
N GLU A 449 -22.21 -17.34 11.91
CA GLU A 449 -21.42 -17.19 13.13
C GLU A 449 -21.07 -15.72 13.42
N ARG A 450 -20.63 -14.96 12.42
CA ARG A 450 -20.24 -13.55 12.61
C ARG A 450 -21.43 -12.60 12.71
N TYR A 451 -22.53 -12.93 12.04
CA TYR A 451 -23.73 -12.11 12.03
C TYR A 451 -24.52 -12.25 13.34
N SER A 452 -24.67 -13.48 13.84
CA SER A 452 -25.22 -13.74 15.18
C SER A 452 -24.40 -13.06 16.29
N GLN A 453 -23.07 -12.98 16.17
CA GLN A 453 -22.25 -12.21 17.11
C GLN A 453 -22.64 -10.71 17.13
N MET A 454 -23.00 -10.12 15.99
CA MET A 454 -23.37 -8.70 15.91
C MET A 454 -24.72 -8.40 16.60
N THR A 455 -25.65 -9.36 16.64
CA THR A 455 -26.93 -9.17 17.32
C THR A 455 -26.78 -9.00 18.83
N SER A 456 -25.68 -9.48 19.45
CA SER A 456 -25.44 -9.28 20.89
C SER A 456 -25.22 -7.81 21.27
N GLY A 457 -24.57 -7.02 20.40
CA GLY A 457 -24.35 -5.59 20.61
C GLY A 457 -25.65 -4.80 20.55
N LEU A 458 -26.52 -5.11 19.59
CA LEU A 458 -27.87 -4.52 19.52
C LEU A 458 -28.73 -4.96 20.71
N ALA A 459 -28.65 -6.23 21.11
CA ALA A 459 -29.37 -6.77 22.25
C ALA A 459 -28.91 -6.15 23.59
N TYR A 460 -27.64 -5.73 23.72
CA TYR A 460 -27.19 -4.94 24.87
C TYR A 460 -27.94 -3.60 24.93
N CYS A 461 -27.91 -2.80 23.86
CA CYS A 461 -28.64 -1.53 23.80
C CYS A 461 -30.15 -1.70 24.07
N MET A 462 -30.79 -2.72 23.49
CA MET A 462 -32.24 -2.96 23.66
C MET A 462 -32.63 -3.50 25.04
N LYS A 463 -31.69 -4.06 25.82
CA LYS A 463 -31.92 -4.48 27.22
C LYS A 463 -31.49 -3.43 28.23
N SER A 464 -30.83 -2.37 27.77
CA SER A 464 -30.30 -1.33 28.62
C SER A 464 -31.24 -0.16 28.82
N ASP A 465 -31.07 0.50 29.96
CA ASP A 465 -31.72 1.76 30.32
C ASP A 465 -30.67 2.81 30.71
N ILE A 466 -31.13 4.00 31.11
CA ILE A 466 -30.27 5.12 31.49
C ILE A 466 -29.45 4.88 32.78
N GLU A 467 -29.83 3.93 33.63
CA GLU A 467 -29.07 3.59 34.84
C GLU A 467 -28.01 2.53 34.55
N ASN A 468 -28.33 1.55 33.70
CA ASN A 468 -27.51 0.36 33.52
C ASN A 468 -26.57 0.40 32.29
N PHE A 469 -26.86 1.22 31.27
CA PHE A 469 -26.02 1.30 30.07
C PHE A 469 -24.62 1.83 30.40
N LYS A 470 -23.57 1.14 29.96
CA LYS A 470 -22.17 1.61 30.03
C LYS A 470 -21.50 1.54 28.66
N LEU A 471 -20.94 2.66 28.23
CA LEU A 471 -20.29 2.76 26.92
C LEU A 471 -19.11 1.79 26.78
N THR A 472 -18.31 1.62 27.83
CA THR A 472 -17.15 0.71 27.85
C THR A 472 -17.56 -0.75 27.63
N GLU A 473 -18.65 -1.18 28.25
CA GLU A 473 -19.18 -2.55 28.11
C GLU A 473 -19.73 -2.78 26.69
N PHE A 474 -20.48 -1.80 26.16
CA PHE A 474 -21.00 -1.83 24.80
C PHE A 474 -19.87 -1.90 23.75
N ILE A 475 -18.88 -1.00 23.81
CA ILE A 475 -17.71 -1.02 22.93
C ILE A 475 -16.91 -2.33 23.12
N GLY A 476 -16.84 -2.83 24.35
CA GLY A 476 -16.20 -4.10 24.72
C GLY A 476 -16.72 -5.30 23.94
N GLN A 477 -18.03 -5.36 23.65
CA GLN A 477 -18.63 -6.43 22.82
C GLN A 477 -17.97 -6.53 21.44
N PHE A 478 -17.62 -5.40 20.84
CA PHE A 478 -16.99 -5.33 19.51
C PHE A 478 -15.46 -5.41 19.55
N GLN A 479 -14.83 -4.99 20.65
CA GLN A 479 -13.38 -5.08 20.84
C GLN A 479 -12.90 -6.52 21.11
N ASN A 480 -13.61 -7.23 22.00
CA ASN A 480 -13.20 -8.53 22.52
C ASN A 480 -13.61 -9.68 21.61
N ASN A 481 -14.62 -9.48 20.76
CA ASN A 481 -15.06 -10.47 19.79
C ASN A 481 -14.23 -10.40 18.49
N PRO A 482 -13.43 -11.44 18.14
CA PRO A 482 -12.57 -11.42 16.95
C PRO A 482 -13.34 -11.20 15.64
N GLY A 483 -14.58 -11.69 15.53
CA GLY A 483 -15.42 -11.52 14.34
C GLY A 483 -15.90 -10.09 14.15
N LEU A 484 -16.08 -9.33 15.24
CA LEU A 484 -16.62 -7.96 15.21
C LEU A 484 -15.53 -6.88 15.22
N LYS A 485 -14.31 -7.22 15.63
CA LYS A 485 -13.18 -6.29 15.77
C LYS A 485 -12.86 -5.45 14.52
N ARG A 486 -13.21 -5.93 13.32
CA ARG A 486 -13.05 -5.21 12.03
C ARG A 486 -14.20 -4.28 11.65
N SER A 487 -15.29 -4.32 12.42
CA SER A 487 -16.46 -3.42 12.32
C SER A 487 -16.43 -2.31 13.37
N ILE A 488 -15.44 -2.33 14.29
CA ILE A 488 -15.37 -1.39 15.42
C ILE A 488 -15.36 0.09 14.99
N ASP A 489 -14.74 0.41 13.84
CA ASP A 489 -14.72 1.75 13.29
C ASP A 489 -16.13 2.33 13.16
N LYS A 490 -17.09 1.49 12.72
CA LYS A 490 -18.50 1.86 12.56
C LYS A 490 -19.23 2.04 13.89
N ILE A 491 -18.83 1.33 14.93
CA ILE A 491 -19.40 1.50 16.27
C ILE A 491 -18.94 2.82 16.87
N TYR A 492 -17.66 3.20 16.74
CA TYR A 492 -17.20 4.54 17.14
C TYR A 492 -17.88 5.66 16.32
N GLU A 493 -18.09 5.47 15.00
CA GLU A 493 -18.88 6.41 14.18
C GLU A 493 -20.31 6.59 14.73
N ILE A 494 -20.99 5.49 15.10
CA ILE A 494 -22.36 5.53 15.66
C ILE A 494 -22.39 6.18 17.05
N VAL A 495 -21.49 5.78 17.94
CA VAL A 495 -21.38 6.30 19.33
C VAL A 495 -21.18 7.81 19.36
N VAL A 496 -20.30 8.32 18.51
CA VAL A 496 -20.00 9.76 18.43
C VAL A 496 -21.17 10.50 17.77
N TYR A 497 -21.74 9.94 16.70
CA TYR A 497 -22.89 10.52 16.02
C TYR A 497 -24.11 10.66 16.94
N ALA A 498 -24.48 9.60 17.67
CA ALA A 498 -25.65 9.60 18.55
C ALA A 498 -25.55 10.69 19.63
N LEU A 499 -24.40 10.77 20.32
CA LEU A 499 -24.14 11.80 21.33
C LEU A 499 -24.20 13.21 20.74
N PHE A 500 -23.58 13.44 19.59
CA PHE A 500 -23.53 14.77 18.97
C PHE A 500 -24.89 15.19 18.42
N LYS A 501 -25.67 14.27 17.84
CA LYS A 501 -27.04 14.53 17.37
C LYS A 501 -27.94 14.96 18.52
N VAL A 502 -27.99 14.19 19.62
CA VAL A 502 -28.81 14.55 20.80
C VAL A 502 -28.39 15.91 21.35
N LEU A 503 -27.09 16.15 21.54
CA LEU A 503 -26.62 17.43 22.08
C LEU A 503 -26.95 18.63 21.17
N ILE A 504 -26.83 18.48 19.85
CA ILE A 504 -27.13 19.55 18.89
C ILE A 504 -28.63 19.86 18.83
N GLU A 505 -29.47 18.82 18.87
CA GLU A 505 -30.94 18.94 18.88
C GLU A 505 -31.42 19.59 20.19
N GLU A 506 -30.96 19.13 21.35
CA GLU A 506 -31.41 19.65 22.66
C GLU A 506 -30.83 21.04 23.00
N LEU A 507 -29.62 21.36 22.54
CA LEU A 507 -29.07 22.72 22.62
C LEU A 507 -29.72 23.68 21.61
N ASN A 508 -30.61 23.20 20.74
CA ASN A 508 -31.28 23.99 19.70
C ASN A 508 -30.31 24.80 18.83
N VAL A 509 -29.16 24.19 18.49
CA VAL A 509 -28.09 24.89 17.74
C VAL A 509 -28.61 25.31 16.37
N THR A 510 -28.29 26.54 15.95
CA THR A 510 -28.68 27.07 14.63
C THR A 510 -27.46 27.49 13.81
N VAL A 511 -27.58 27.39 12.49
CA VAL A 511 -26.64 27.95 11.51
C VAL A 511 -27.31 29.18 10.90
N LYS A 512 -26.65 30.34 11.00
CA LYS A 512 -27.08 31.58 10.36
C LYS A 512 -26.15 31.90 9.19
N VAL A 513 -26.72 31.99 7.99
CA VAL A 513 -26.09 32.60 6.81
C VAL A 513 -26.47 34.08 6.84
N GLN A 514 -25.50 34.98 6.77
CA GLN A 514 -25.74 36.41 6.80
C GLN A 514 -24.76 37.13 5.88
N LEU A 515 -25.25 38.13 5.16
CA LEU A 515 -24.43 38.96 4.27
C LEU A 515 -23.62 40.01 5.03
N ASP A 516 -22.51 40.39 4.43
CA ASP A 516 -21.78 41.61 4.76
C ASP A 516 -22.61 42.81 4.29
N PHE A 517 -23.21 43.55 5.23
CA PHE A 517 -24.05 44.72 4.94
C PHE A 517 -23.30 45.84 4.18
N ASN A 518 -21.96 45.83 4.19
CA ASN A 518 -21.15 46.77 3.41
C ASN A 518 -21.17 46.47 1.90
N LYS A 519 -21.81 45.38 1.47
CA LYS A 519 -21.87 44.91 0.06
C LYS A 519 -23.30 44.79 -0.48
N LEU A 520 -24.24 45.58 0.07
CA LEU A 520 -25.65 45.57 -0.33
C LEU A 520 -25.87 45.89 -1.82
N ASP A 521 -25.00 46.67 -2.47
CA ASP A 521 -25.17 46.99 -3.89
C ASP A 521 -24.77 45.81 -4.80
N LEU A 522 -23.74 45.04 -4.43
CA LEU A 522 -23.40 43.77 -5.08
C LEU A 522 -24.53 42.74 -4.91
N LEU A 523 -25.20 42.73 -3.76
CA LEU A 523 -26.38 41.88 -3.54
C LEU A 523 -27.53 42.24 -4.48
N LYS A 524 -27.83 43.54 -4.68
CA LYS A 524 -28.89 43.98 -5.61
C LYS A 524 -28.58 43.59 -7.05
N GLU A 525 -27.30 43.68 -7.46
CA GLU A 525 -26.86 43.28 -8.80
C GLU A 525 -27.04 41.77 -9.06
N PHE A 526 -26.84 40.93 -8.04
CA PHE A 526 -26.92 39.47 -8.13
C PHE A 526 -28.11 38.85 -7.36
N GLU A 527 -29.19 39.62 -7.15
CA GLU A 527 -30.27 39.24 -6.22
C GLU A 527 -31.01 37.96 -6.65
N ASP A 528 -31.20 37.74 -7.96
CA ASP A 528 -31.79 36.50 -8.50
C ASP A 528 -30.95 35.26 -8.17
N PHE A 529 -29.62 35.38 -8.23
CA PHE A 529 -28.70 34.31 -7.86
C PHE A 529 -28.73 34.04 -6.36
N THR A 530 -28.61 35.07 -5.52
CA THR A 530 -28.59 34.89 -4.06
C THR A 530 -29.92 34.38 -3.53
N GLN A 531 -31.04 34.77 -4.12
CA GLN A 531 -32.35 34.24 -3.76
C GLN A 531 -32.49 32.76 -4.16
N LYS A 532 -32.05 32.36 -5.36
CA LYS A 532 -32.16 30.97 -5.84
C LYS A 532 -31.18 30.00 -5.19
N VAL A 533 -29.96 30.45 -4.85
CA VAL A 533 -28.87 29.59 -4.39
C VAL A 533 -28.62 29.72 -2.88
N LEU A 534 -28.78 30.91 -2.31
CA LEU A 534 -28.47 31.20 -0.91
C LEU A 534 -29.71 31.45 -0.04
N SER A 535 -30.91 31.53 -0.62
CA SER A 535 -32.17 31.86 0.08
C SER A 535 -32.15 33.20 0.84
N ILE A 536 -31.38 34.17 0.33
CA ILE A 536 -31.25 35.52 0.89
C ILE A 536 -31.36 36.58 -0.21
N ASN A 537 -31.92 37.74 0.12
CA ASN A 537 -32.11 38.86 -0.81
C ASN A 537 -31.99 40.21 -0.07
N SER A 538 -32.18 41.34 -0.76
CA SER A 538 -31.99 42.68 -0.19
C SER A 538 -32.96 43.02 0.94
N GLN A 539 -34.14 42.39 0.96
CA GLN A 539 -35.14 42.52 2.03
C GLN A 539 -34.87 41.56 3.19
N ASN A 540 -34.34 40.37 2.90
CA ASN A 540 -34.02 39.32 3.87
C ASN A 540 -32.53 38.90 3.72
N PRO A 541 -31.58 39.74 4.18
CA PRO A 541 -30.14 39.54 3.96
C PRO A 541 -29.51 38.46 4.87
N SER A 542 -30.33 37.66 5.56
CA SER A 542 -29.86 36.52 6.35
C SER A 542 -30.93 35.43 6.46
N PHE A 543 -30.47 34.19 6.48
CA PHE A 543 -31.27 32.98 6.67
C PHE A 543 -30.74 32.20 7.88
N THR A 544 -31.64 31.68 8.72
CA THR A 544 -31.29 30.85 9.88
C THR A 544 -31.99 29.51 9.79
N ALA A 545 -31.24 28.42 9.94
CA ALA A 545 -31.76 27.06 10.00
C ALA A 545 -31.25 26.33 11.26
N SER A 546 -31.98 25.32 11.73
CA SER A 546 -31.45 24.39 12.74
C SER A 546 -30.22 23.66 12.21
N ALA A 547 -29.16 23.60 13.02
CA ALA A 547 -27.94 22.89 12.69
C ALA A 547 -28.25 21.39 12.61
N LYS A 548 -27.92 20.77 11.47
CA LYS A 548 -28.07 19.33 11.27
C LYS A 548 -26.70 18.65 11.31
N PHE A 549 -26.64 17.50 11.98
CA PHE A 549 -25.45 16.67 12.08
C PHE A 549 -25.63 15.40 11.25
N TYR A 550 -24.64 15.05 10.43
CA TYR A 550 -24.76 13.98 9.43
C TYR A 550 -23.64 12.94 9.54
N ARG A 551 -24.01 11.65 9.66
CA ARG A 551 -23.08 10.50 9.54
C ARG A 551 -22.93 10.12 8.07
N VAL A 552 -21.85 10.57 7.42
CA VAL A 552 -21.59 10.33 5.99
C VAL A 552 -20.15 9.90 5.67
N GLY A 553 -20.03 8.96 4.73
CA GLY A 553 -18.78 8.69 4.00
C GLY A 553 -18.64 9.61 2.79
N VAL A 554 -17.42 9.87 2.33
CA VAL A 554 -17.13 10.84 1.25
C VAL A 554 -17.93 10.54 -0.04
N THR A 555 -18.05 9.26 -0.40
CA THR A 555 -18.87 8.82 -1.56
C THR A 555 -20.37 8.94 -1.31
N ASN A 556 -20.84 8.58 -0.11
CA ASN A 556 -22.27 8.62 0.24
C ASN A 556 -22.84 10.04 0.34
N ALA A 557 -22.01 11.08 0.47
CA ALA A 557 -22.46 12.47 0.51
C ALA A 557 -23.06 12.87 -0.85
N ALA A 558 -22.34 12.60 -1.94
CA ALA A 558 -22.81 12.82 -3.31
C ALA A 558 -24.09 12.01 -3.62
N ASP A 559 -24.09 10.71 -3.32
CA ASP A 559 -25.24 9.82 -3.58
C ASP A 559 -26.53 10.22 -2.83
N ARG A 560 -26.41 10.95 -1.72
CA ARG A 560 -27.55 11.44 -0.91
C ARG A 560 -27.98 12.87 -1.24
N GLY A 561 -27.39 13.51 -2.25
CA GLY A 561 -27.63 14.95 -2.52
C GLY A 561 -27.13 15.87 -1.39
N LEU A 562 -26.29 15.36 -0.49
CA LEU A 562 -25.58 16.15 0.52
C LEU A 562 -24.34 16.74 -0.12
N ASP A 563 -24.55 17.68 -1.04
CA ASP A 563 -23.48 18.55 -1.50
C ASP A 563 -23.00 19.38 -0.29
N MET A 564 -21.74 19.19 0.08
CA MET A 564 -21.14 19.68 1.32
C MET A 564 -21.14 21.21 1.44
N TRP A 565 -21.45 21.91 0.34
CA TRP A 565 -21.47 23.37 0.23
C TRP A 565 -22.84 23.97 -0.09
N ALA A 566 -23.84 23.15 -0.48
CA ALA A 566 -25.16 23.64 -0.91
C ALA A 566 -26.28 23.52 0.16
N ASN A 567 -26.07 22.71 1.21
CA ASN A 567 -27.04 22.56 2.30
C ASN A 567 -26.40 23.04 3.62
N TYR A 568 -26.85 24.19 4.12
CA TYR A 568 -26.25 24.90 5.27
C TYR A 568 -26.26 24.08 6.58
N GLY A 569 -25.19 23.34 6.83
CA GLY A 569 -24.97 22.55 8.04
C GLY A 569 -23.57 21.94 8.08
N SER A 570 -23.05 21.68 9.29
CA SER A 570 -21.71 21.11 9.46
C SER A 570 -21.69 19.61 9.17
N ALA A 571 -21.21 19.22 7.99
CA ALA A 571 -20.92 17.81 7.67
C ALA A 571 -19.66 17.33 8.40
N VAL A 572 -19.82 16.59 9.51
CA VAL A 572 -18.69 16.05 10.29
C VAL A 572 -18.47 14.58 9.94
N GLN A 573 -17.40 14.31 9.18
CA GLN A 573 -16.95 12.95 8.95
C GLN A 573 -16.20 12.41 10.17
N ILE A 574 -16.87 11.54 10.93
CA ILE A 574 -16.22 10.77 11.99
C ILE A 574 -15.44 9.62 11.33
N LYS A 575 -14.17 9.46 11.70
CA LYS A 575 -13.35 8.28 11.38
C LYS A 575 -12.58 7.86 12.63
N TYR A 576 -12.79 6.62 13.06
CA TYR A 576 -11.90 5.97 14.01
C TYR A 576 -10.59 5.59 13.30
N LEU A 577 -9.45 5.85 13.96
CA LEU A 577 -8.12 5.61 13.40
C LEU A 577 -7.33 4.61 14.25
N SER A 578 -7.40 3.32 13.90
CA SER A 578 -6.39 2.35 14.37
C SER A 578 -5.07 2.64 13.64
N LEU A 579 -4.10 3.22 14.33
CA LEU A 579 -2.98 3.88 13.66
C LEU A 579 -1.99 2.94 12.94
N ASN A 580 -1.79 3.23 11.65
CA ASN A 580 -0.46 3.20 11.05
C ASN A 580 -0.28 4.47 10.19
N GLU A 581 0.96 4.91 9.97
CA GLU A 581 1.21 6.22 9.34
C GLU A 581 0.71 6.32 7.90
N GLY A 582 0.81 5.26 7.11
CA GLY A 582 0.33 5.26 5.72
C GLY A 582 -1.20 5.40 5.64
N LEU A 583 -1.92 4.88 6.64
CA LEU A 583 -3.36 5.09 6.75
C LEU A 583 -3.68 6.55 7.10
N ALA A 584 -2.92 7.16 8.00
CA ALA A 584 -3.10 8.57 8.37
C ALA A 584 -2.83 9.48 7.16
N GLU A 585 -1.67 9.37 6.53
CA GLU A 585 -1.28 10.15 5.36
C GLU A 585 -2.26 9.96 4.18
N GLY A 586 -2.71 8.72 3.93
CA GLY A 586 -3.70 8.41 2.89
C GLY A 586 -5.13 8.85 3.21
N ILE A 587 -5.55 8.89 4.47
CA ILE A 587 -6.87 9.42 4.86
C ILE A 587 -6.86 10.94 4.81
N VAL A 588 -5.78 11.56 5.27
CA VAL A 588 -5.60 13.01 5.38
C VAL A 588 -5.49 13.66 3.99
N SER A 589 -4.71 13.08 3.08
CA SER A 589 -4.60 13.55 1.68
C SER A 589 -5.90 13.43 0.86
N ASN A 590 -6.82 12.55 1.26
CA ASN A 590 -8.11 12.34 0.59
C ASN A 590 -9.30 13.03 1.29
N ILE A 591 -9.08 13.79 2.37
CA ILE A 591 -10.12 14.57 3.06
C ILE A 591 -9.97 16.04 2.66
N THR A 592 -11.01 16.57 2.00
CA THR A 592 -11.15 17.97 1.61
C THR A 592 -11.72 18.88 2.71
N ALA A 593 -11.91 18.36 3.94
CA ALA A 593 -12.49 19.11 5.05
C ALA A 593 -11.45 19.93 5.82
N ASP A 594 -11.76 21.22 6.05
CA ASP A 594 -10.86 22.17 6.72
C ASP A 594 -10.82 22.05 8.26
N ARG A 595 -11.82 21.38 8.86
CA ARG A 595 -11.94 21.19 10.31
C ARG A 595 -12.23 19.72 10.64
N ILE A 596 -11.20 19.01 11.07
CA ILE A 596 -11.27 17.57 11.34
C ILE A 596 -11.29 17.33 12.85
N VAL A 597 -12.21 16.48 13.30
CA VAL A 597 -12.25 15.93 14.66
C VAL A 597 -11.89 14.45 14.59
N ILE A 598 -10.89 14.02 15.37
CA ILE A 598 -10.42 12.64 15.37
C ILE A 598 -10.91 11.92 16.62
N VAL A 599 -11.32 10.66 16.48
CA VAL A 599 -11.76 9.81 17.60
C VAL A 599 -10.83 8.60 17.71
N CYS A 600 -10.28 8.36 18.89
CA CYS A 600 -9.27 7.31 19.11
C CYS A 600 -9.32 6.72 20.53
N ARG A 601 -8.51 5.68 20.79
CA ARG A 601 -8.25 5.22 22.16
C ARG A 601 -7.28 6.18 22.85
N ASP A 602 -7.32 6.21 24.18
CA ASP A 602 -6.45 7.04 25.02
C ASP A 602 -4.96 6.70 24.83
N SER A 603 -4.64 5.44 24.58
CA SER A 603 -3.27 4.99 24.23
C SER A 603 -2.80 5.44 22.84
N GLU A 604 -3.71 5.86 21.96
CA GLU A 604 -3.42 6.25 20.57
C GLU A 604 -3.21 7.78 20.45
N GLU A 605 -3.82 8.57 21.34
CA GLU A 605 -3.84 10.05 21.29
C GLU A 605 -2.44 10.66 21.08
N ARG A 606 -1.48 10.33 21.95
CA ARG A 606 -0.10 10.86 21.87
C ARG A 606 0.58 10.53 20.54
N THR A 607 0.27 9.36 19.98
CA THR A 607 0.79 8.94 18.68
C THR A 607 0.13 9.76 17.57
N ILE A 608 -1.19 9.94 17.60
CA ILE A 608 -1.93 10.78 16.64
C ILE A 608 -1.39 12.22 16.64
N VAL A 609 -1.26 12.85 17.80
CA VAL A 609 -0.69 14.21 17.94
C VAL A 609 0.72 14.28 17.34
N SER A 610 1.59 13.30 17.63
CA SER A 610 2.95 13.23 17.08
C SER A 610 2.94 13.17 15.55
N LEU A 611 2.08 12.34 14.95
CA LEU A 611 1.98 12.18 13.50
C LEU A 611 1.45 13.44 12.81
N LEU A 612 0.39 14.05 13.35
CA LEU A 612 -0.19 15.30 12.83
C LEU A 612 0.80 16.47 12.84
N ASN A 613 1.68 16.52 13.85
CA ASN A 613 2.76 17.49 13.92
C ASN A 613 3.83 17.22 12.84
N GLN A 614 4.23 15.96 12.64
CA GLN A 614 5.26 15.58 11.66
C GLN A 614 4.84 15.86 10.21
N ILE A 615 3.57 15.64 9.87
CA ILE A 615 3.04 15.91 8.53
C ILE A 615 2.65 17.38 8.30
N GLY A 616 2.67 18.22 9.34
CA GLY A 616 2.32 19.65 9.26
C GLY A 616 0.82 19.98 9.26
N TRP A 617 -0.05 19.02 9.58
CA TRP A 617 -1.52 19.18 9.49
C TRP A 617 -2.24 19.54 10.80
N LYS A 618 -1.51 19.79 11.89
CA LYS A 618 -2.09 20.22 13.17
C LYS A 618 -3.08 21.38 13.01
N SER A 619 -2.84 22.29 12.06
CA SER A 619 -3.70 23.44 11.74
C SER A 619 -5.11 23.09 11.23
N ARG A 620 -5.32 21.89 10.68
CA ARG A 620 -6.64 21.41 10.20
C ARG A 620 -7.38 20.52 11.21
N ILE A 621 -6.73 20.13 12.31
CA ILE A 621 -7.34 19.30 13.34
C ILE A 621 -7.92 20.20 14.43
N GLN A 622 -9.24 20.21 14.55
CA GLN A 622 -9.96 21.00 15.54
C GLN A 622 -9.88 20.37 16.94
N SER A 623 -9.97 19.04 17.05
CA SER A 623 -9.92 18.33 18.33
C SER A 623 -9.59 16.84 18.17
N ILE A 624 -9.10 16.23 19.25
CA ILE A 624 -8.96 14.78 19.38
C ILE A 624 -9.80 14.34 20.59
N ILE A 625 -10.67 13.37 20.37
CA ILE A 625 -11.59 12.81 21.35
C ILE A 625 -11.09 11.39 21.67
N THR A 626 -10.73 11.15 22.93
CA THR A 626 -10.35 9.82 23.40
C THR A 626 -11.58 9.02 23.83
N GLN A 627 -11.40 7.72 24.11
CA GLN A 627 -12.49 6.90 24.64
C GLN A 627 -12.91 7.40 26.03
N SER A 628 -11.97 7.78 26.92
CA SER A 628 -12.33 8.37 28.23
C SER A 628 -13.16 9.65 28.10
N HIS A 629 -12.90 10.49 27.08
CA HIS A 629 -13.73 11.68 26.82
C HIS A 629 -15.17 11.29 26.45
N LEU A 630 -15.36 10.30 25.57
CA LEU A 630 -16.69 9.79 25.22
C LEU A 630 -17.39 9.17 26.41
N GLU A 631 -16.70 8.33 27.20
CA GLU A 631 -17.26 7.70 28.40
C GLU A 631 -17.75 8.75 29.39
N ALA A 632 -16.92 9.75 29.71
CA ALA A 632 -17.29 10.86 30.61
C ALA A 632 -18.47 11.72 30.09
N TRP A 633 -18.67 11.82 28.77
CA TRP A 633 -19.82 12.53 28.19
C TRP A 633 -21.08 11.67 28.16
N TYR A 634 -20.95 10.37 27.93
CA TYR A 634 -22.05 9.41 28.04
C TYR A 634 -22.57 9.32 29.48
N GLU A 635 -21.70 9.28 30.50
CA GLU A 635 -22.11 9.36 31.91
C GLU A 635 -22.91 10.64 32.20
N LYS A 636 -22.48 11.79 31.68
CA LYS A 636 -23.21 13.06 31.83
C LYS A 636 -24.57 13.05 31.13
N ALA A 637 -24.67 12.43 29.95
CA ALA A 637 -25.92 12.34 29.20
C ALA A 637 -26.92 11.34 29.81
N LEU A 638 -26.44 10.22 30.34
CA LEU A 638 -27.28 9.14 30.90
C LEU A 638 -27.65 9.38 32.37
N ARG A 639 -26.72 9.89 33.18
CA ARG A 639 -26.84 9.97 34.65
C ARG A 639 -26.52 11.35 35.24
N GLY A 640 -26.11 12.33 34.43
CA GLY A 640 -25.91 13.72 34.86
C GLY A 640 -27.21 14.54 34.94
N SER A 641 -27.10 15.83 35.21
CA SER A 641 -28.24 16.73 35.52
C SER A 641 -29.33 16.80 34.43
N PHE A 642 -29.01 16.46 33.18
CA PHE A 642 -29.92 16.51 32.04
C PHE A 642 -30.38 15.12 31.55
N ARG A 643 -30.19 14.07 32.37
CA ARG A 643 -30.54 12.66 32.06
C ARG A 643 -31.95 12.44 31.51
N ASN A 644 -32.93 13.18 32.02
CA ASN A 644 -34.34 13.04 31.62
C ASN A 644 -34.63 13.58 30.20
N ILE A 645 -33.71 14.39 29.66
CA ILE A 645 -33.79 14.96 28.30
C ILE A 645 -32.88 14.16 27.36
N LEU A 646 -31.64 13.92 27.77
CA LEU A 646 -30.60 13.32 26.91
C LEU A 646 -30.63 11.79 26.88
N GLY A 647 -30.89 11.13 28.02
CA GLY A 647 -30.50 9.74 28.24
C GLY A 647 -31.27 8.73 27.39
N ALA A 648 -32.61 8.79 27.40
CA ALA A 648 -33.45 7.86 26.63
C ALA A 648 -33.25 8.04 25.11
N ARG A 649 -33.26 9.30 24.65
CA ARG A 649 -33.04 9.68 23.23
C ARG A 649 -31.66 9.25 22.72
N LEU A 650 -30.64 9.23 23.57
CA LEU A 650 -29.30 8.75 23.24
C LEU A 650 -29.28 7.23 23.00
N ILE A 651 -29.94 6.43 23.85
CA ILE A 651 -30.05 4.98 23.68
C ILE A 651 -30.90 4.64 22.44
N GLU A 652 -31.99 5.37 22.21
CA GLU A 652 -32.85 5.24 21.03
C GLU A 652 -32.06 5.44 19.74
N ILE A 653 -31.34 6.57 19.59
CA ILE A 653 -30.55 6.87 18.40
C ILE A 653 -29.39 5.87 18.20
N LEU A 654 -28.80 5.34 19.29
CA LEU A 654 -27.85 4.21 19.16
C LEU A 654 -28.52 2.99 18.52
N ILE A 655 -29.70 2.59 19.00
CA ILE A 655 -30.45 1.44 18.48
C ILE A 655 -30.81 1.65 17.00
N GLU A 656 -31.31 2.83 16.63
CA GLU A 656 -31.63 3.21 15.25
C GLU A 656 -30.40 3.10 14.33
N GLU A 657 -29.28 3.71 14.71
CA GLU A 657 -28.09 3.81 13.85
C GLU A 657 -27.32 2.49 13.74
N ILE A 658 -27.41 1.61 14.75
CA ILE A 658 -26.95 0.21 14.69
C ILE A 658 -27.82 -0.59 13.73
N LYS A 659 -29.15 -0.53 13.87
CA LYS A 659 -30.10 -1.18 12.94
C LYS A 659 -29.94 -0.66 11.50
N TYR A 660 -29.63 0.62 11.33
CA TYR A 660 -29.40 1.20 10.01
C TYR A 660 -28.10 0.72 9.34
N GLU A 661 -27.00 0.60 10.10
CA GLU A 661 -25.73 0.13 9.55
C GLU A 661 -25.69 -1.40 9.37
N PHE A 662 -26.38 -2.13 10.26
CA PHE A 662 -26.50 -3.58 10.30
C PHE A 662 -27.99 -3.99 10.36
N PRO A 663 -28.76 -3.77 9.28
CA PRO A 663 -30.15 -4.20 9.26
C PRO A 663 -30.18 -5.72 9.36
N SER A 664 -30.89 -6.20 10.37
CA SER A 664 -31.25 -7.59 10.53
C SER A 664 -32.20 -7.99 9.40
N SER A 665 -31.76 -8.85 8.48
CA SER A 665 -32.73 -9.79 7.90
C SER A 665 -33.30 -10.63 9.05
N GLU A 666 -34.56 -11.04 8.93
CA GLU A 666 -35.11 -11.97 9.90
C GLU A 666 -34.26 -13.24 9.89
N SER A 667 -33.95 -13.81 11.05
CA SER A 667 -33.08 -15.00 11.14
C SER A 667 -33.56 -16.16 10.27
N ASN A 668 -34.86 -16.18 9.98
CA ASN A 668 -35.54 -17.13 9.13
C ASN A 668 -35.07 -17.08 7.66
N ASP A 669 -34.70 -15.90 7.12
CA ASP A 669 -34.21 -15.77 5.73
C ASP A 669 -32.86 -16.47 5.51
N LEU A 670 -32.01 -16.50 6.54
CA LEU A 670 -30.72 -17.20 6.50
C LEU A 670 -30.91 -18.71 6.65
N VAL A 671 -31.81 -19.15 7.53
CA VAL A 671 -32.13 -20.58 7.70
C VAL A 671 -32.76 -21.13 6.42
N SER A 672 -33.79 -20.46 5.88
CA SER A 672 -34.45 -20.91 4.66
C SER A 672 -33.50 -20.94 3.47
N PHE A 673 -32.57 -19.99 3.34
CA PHE A 673 -31.54 -20.03 2.29
C PHE A 673 -30.57 -21.21 2.44
N MET A 674 -30.17 -21.55 3.67
CA MET A 674 -29.29 -22.71 3.92
C MET A 674 -30.00 -24.03 3.57
N GLU A 675 -31.32 -24.09 3.74
CA GLU A 675 -32.18 -25.21 3.33
C GLU A 675 -32.41 -25.23 1.80
N GLU A 676 -32.74 -24.08 1.17
CA GLU A 676 -32.88 -23.89 -0.28
C GLU A 676 -31.64 -24.35 -1.07
N ARG A 677 -30.45 -24.28 -0.45
CA ARG A 677 -29.16 -24.67 -1.04
C ARG A 677 -28.62 -26.01 -0.51
N GLU A 678 -29.39 -26.71 0.32
CA GLU A 678 -29.06 -28.01 0.94
C GLU A 678 -27.79 -28.02 1.84
N TYR A 679 -27.25 -26.85 2.18
CA TYR A 679 -26.02 -26.70 3.00
C TYR A 679 -26.15 -27.20 4.44
N THR A 680 -27.38 -27.42 4.92
CA THR A 680 -27.68 -28.02 6.23
C THR A 680 -27.42 -29.52 6.29
N LEU A 681 -27.42 -30.21 5.13
CA LEU A 681 -27.23 -31.66 5.02
C LEU A 681 -25.76 -32.07 4.84
N LEU A 682 -24.89 -31.11 4.51
CA LEU A 682 -23.47 -31.35 4.28
C LEU A 682 -22.70 -31.42 5.61
N SER A 683 -21.74 -32.34 5.70
CA SER A 683 -20.72 -32.35 6.75
C SER A 683 -19.37 -32.86 6.23
N ASP A 684 -18.29 -32.22 6.68
CA ASP A 684 -16.90 -32.55 6.35
C ASP A 684 -15.95 -32.08 7.48
N PRO A 685 -15.15 -32.98 8.10
CA PRO A 685 -14.26 -32.63 9.20
C PRO A 685 -13.15 -31.61 8.86
N PHE A 686 -12.67 -31.59 7.62
CA PHE A 686 -11.62 -30.66 7.16
C PHE A 686 -12.18 -29.24 7.00
N TRP A 687 -13.41 -29.11 6.49
CA TRP A 687 -14.11 -27.84 6.43
C TRP A 687 -14.76 -27.41 7.76
N SER A 688 -14.91 -28.32 8.72
CA SER A 688 -15.66 -28.05 9.96
C SER A 688 -17.11 -27.62 9.68
N VAL A 689 -17.71 -28.33 8.72
CA VAL A 689 -19.11 -28.25 8.27
C VAL A 689 -19.80 -29.55 8.70
#